data_AF-A0A925QJK6-F1
#
_entry.id   AF-A0A925QJK6-F1
#
_cell.length_a   1.000
_cell.length_b   1.000
_cell.length_c   1.000
_cell.angle_alpha   90.00
_cell.angle_beta   90.00
_cell.angle_gamma   90.00
#
_symmetry.space_group_name_H-M   'P 1'
#
loop_
_entity.id
_entity.type
_entity.pdbx_description
1 polymer ?
#
loop_
_entity_poly.entity_id
_entity_poly.type
_entity_poly.pdbx_seq_one_letter_code
_entity_poly.pdbx_strand_id
1 'polypeptide(L)'
;MMGILKSAMLILLLFPVIFAAGQHFNENSFVRYTTADGLSHNTVTGIVQDSTGYVWITTASGLNRFDGSRFIRFHSTSDSASIAAEELGGIAKLNKCHLGIYTTGLHIVDTRTGETHNIFIPYHDKQYQFKFNMIARAMGDEKGDIFILARSGFYHYDKNFRLLSRFDYYKESEVPVTHFYFGRDLFEMDSRRLLIVSIGGLYIYDKEKRSIKKMDAADCPAMAAFLDYPNSYTPYTFFQQKRGHLFMLKANGDSIIYINTIKNSKVATRLPFTPAENEFHWRSRLIPVNDTVFYITGHSSGFYKIRFYPESGIAKFYPEKYCPSYLCYDLLTDKQNSLWVATNRGLLRQDAGRKHVRVEPLPVYIKDSIPNIKVDDIYVLGDKVYAGGRDAGGLLLFDKKTLRFDKQLIFRKYNNRSNSIYAITAVDSSSLLLGTNGAILLFNSKKNTVTNISPPEWTEGAWTSDLYKDRKANIWIGANMTFRYNPESKKFVHVPTYERILSVPRVIQEDTSGHVWMAGHSIARYNINLQRFDMMVDSFPYIKMPDKQVNSFAIDQQNRIWLNSNNNGLICYDITRQSYRHFTRSHGLPDDNIASMIIIGKNLWLACYSGIACINLQTFKIVSFGKEDGFPDMTVVRGARFFYDTALHQLYMGFSDAIARFNPDDMLKPKSPPNVFIESLQISGKKINFLPQQHISTSWQDNEIRITIGAINFSVGNSQRFAYRILKDSTTAWQQLGSHPSFSISNLLPGTHIIQVKCFSLNNHWLPQLKEFRITVLPPFWKKGWFELMLILLAILFIYLFIRWKTGQARKKEMEKTHIQKLKADDYKSQFELEQISNYFSSSLADKKTEEEVLWDVAQNLIGRMNYVDCMIYLWNEDKTKMVQKAAYGPKGKPEYINAHVFDVLPGQGIVGHVMESRQPILLSDSRTDSRYRMDEAFRLSEICVPVIHNDELLGIIDSEHHLPGYFTERDIKILTTIATLIGNKIKQIASDQSLEAKRQELAGINEQLAEAKLSALQAQMNPHFVFNALNSIKRMILDEENEKASRYLSKFALMIRMTLNHSKETFVTLAENIQYLKAYLEMEQLRFDASFSWKISVDESIDTEETAIPALMMQPLVENAIWHGLMHIEADKKILIGFTQDQQQITCTIEDNGIGIRQAEKLKAAGRPSHQSTGIGNLNKRIRILNEKYDSNCTLTIMDLMESGKGSRGTRAVLSFNLINF
;
A
#
# COMPACT_ATOMS: atom_id res chain seq x y z
N MET A 1 9.23 -56.98 50.35
CA MET A 1 8.30 -55.98 49.79
C MET A 1 8.81 -54.54 49.87
N MET A 2 9.56 -54.14 50.91
CA MET A 2 10.06 -52.75 51.06
C MET A 2 11.35 -52.40 50.26
N GLY A 3 12.06 -53.40 49.72
CA GLY A 3 13.28 -53.20 48.90
C GLY A 3 13.00 -52.92 47.42
N ILE A 4 11.92 -53.50 46.87
CA ILE A 4 11.56 -53.32 45.45
C ILE A 4 10.95 -51.93 45.21
N LEU A 5 10.27 -51.35 46.22
CA LEU A 5 9.79 -49.96 46.15
C LEU A 5 10.93 -48.92 46.19
N LYS A 6 12.04 -49.20 46.89
CA LYS A 6 13.19 -48.28 46.95
C LYS A 6 13.99 -48.27 45.64
N SER A 7 14.13 -49.42 44.97
CA SER A 7 14.75 -49.48 43.64
C SER A 7 13.85 -48.88 42.55
N ALA A 8 12.52 -49.04 42.65
CA ALA A 8 11.57 -48.41 41.74
C ALA A 8 11.50 -46.87 41.93
N MET A 9 11.58 -46.35 43.16
CA MET A 9 11.65 -44.91 43.41
C MET A 9 12.99 -44.29 42.99
N LEU A 10 14.11 -45.00 43.10
CA LEU A 10 15.42 -44.49 42.63
C LEU A 10 15.50 -44.47 41.10
N ILE A 11 14.84 -45.42 40.42
CA ILE A 11 14.73 -45.45 38.95
C ILE A 11 13.70 -44.43 38.43
N LEU A 12 12.63 -44.12 39.19
CA LEU A 12 11.70 -43.03 38.86
C LEU A 12 12.25 -41.62 39.14
N LEU A 13 13.16 -41.46 40.12
CA LEU A 13 13.80 -40.17 40.42
C LEU A 13 15.01 -39.84 39.52
N LEU A 14 15.49 -40.81 38.72
CA LEU A 14 16.49 -40.60 37.66
C LEU A 14 15.88 -40.33 36.27
N PHE A 15 14.55 -40.33 36.15
CA PHE A 15 13.84 -39.99 34.91
C PHE A 15 12.94 -38.76 35.10
N PRO A 16 13.55 -37.58 35.27
CA PRO A 16 13.19 -36.48 34.36
C PRO A 16 14.43 -35.62 34.01
N VAL A 17 15.43 -36.17 33.30
CA VAL A 17 16.57 -35.36 32.82
C VAL A 17 16.92 -35.55 31.33
N ILE A 18 16.32 -36.50 30.60
CA ILE A 18 16.71 -36.76 29.19
C ILE A 18 15.65 -36.39 28.12
N PHE A 19 14.42 -36.01 28.49
CA PHE A 19 13.43 -35.54 27.50
C PHE A 19 12.98 -34.10 27.75
N ALA A 20 13.93 -33.18 27.83
CA ALA A 20 13.75 -31.92 27.12
C ALA A 20 14.44 -32.13 25.79
N ALA A 21 13.69 -32.51 24.75
CA ALA A 21 14.18 -32.39 23.39
C ALA A 21 14.70 -30.95 23.26
N GLY A 22 16.03 -30.79 23.17
CA GLY A 22 16.60 -29.53 22.76
C GLY A 22 15.90 -29.18 21.45
N GLN A 23 15.30 -28.00 21.37
CA GLN A 23 14.91 -27.47 20.06
C GLN A 23 16.20 -27.42 19.25
N HIS A 24 16.42 -28.40 18.38
CA HIS A 24 17.43 -28.32 17.34
C HIS A 24 16.98 -27.19 16.41
N PHE A 25 17.61 -26.03 16.54
CA PHE A 25 17.39 -24.92 15.62
C PHE A 25 18.15 -25.24 14.33
N ASN A 26 17.46 -25.79 13.33
CA ASN A 26 17.97 -25.80 11.97
C ASN A 26 17.85 -24.40 11.36
N GLU A 27 18.71 -24.01 10.42
CA GLU A 27 18.63 -22.72 9.72
C GLU A 27 17.25 -22.52 9.06
N ASN A 28 16.62 -23.61 8.60
CA ASN A 28 15.26 -23.62 8.05
C ASN A 28 14.17 -23.23 9.07
N SER A 29 14.49 -23.13 10.37
CA SER A 29 13.58 -22.69 11.43
C SER A 29 13.53 -21.16 11.58
N PHE A 30 14.23 -20.41 10.74
CA PHE A 30 14.23 -18.95 10.75
C PHE A 30 13.66 -18.39 9.44
N VAL A 31 12.90 -17.30 9.57
CA VAL A 31 12.60 -16.36 8.48
C VAL A 31 13.75 -15.36 8.41
N ARG A 32 14.27 -15.14 7.21
CA ARG A 32 15.35 -14.19 6.95
C ARG A 32 14.77 -12.94 6.30
N TYR A 33 15.05 -11.78 6.89
CA TYR A 33 14.74 -10.47 6.34
C TYR A 33 16.01 -9.82 5.79
N THR A 34 15.94 -9.30 4.57
CA THR A 34 17.04 -8.63 3.87
C THR A 34 16.62 -7.26 3.36
N THR A 35 17.49 -6.61 2.59
CA THR A 35 17.19 -5.37 1.86
C THR A 35 15.96 -5.47 0.96
N ALA A 36 15.71 -6.66 0.37
CA ALA A 36 14.53 -6.93 -0.44
C ALA A 36 13.21 -6.87 0.38
N ASP A 37 13.27 -7.13 1.69
CA ASP A 37 12.11 -7.03 2.58
C ASP A 37 11.91 -5.62 3.15
N GLY A 38 12.82 -4.68 2.85
CA GLY A 38 12.76 -3.29 3.32
C GLY A 38 13.77 -2.93 4.42
N LEU A 39 14.66 -3.84 4.82
CA LEU A 39 15.78 -3.51 5.71
C LEU A 39 16.75 -2.52 5.00
N SER A 40 17.39 -1.61 5.72
CA SER A 40 18.30 -0.62 5.10
C SER A 40 19.66 -1.20 4.66
N HIS A 41 20.17 -2.24 5.33
CA HIS A 41 21.39 -2.96 4.92
C HIS A 41 21.38 -4.38 5.50
N ASN A 42 22.02 -5.33 4.82
CA ASN A 42 22.09 -6.74 5.25
C ASN A 42 23.07 -7.01 6.41
N THR A 43 23.76 -5.99 6.92
CA THR A 43 24.68 -6.15 8.06
C THR A 43 23.99 -5.53 9.26
N VAL A 44 23.41 -6.36 10.10
CA VAL A 44 22.65 -5.92 11.27
C VAL A 44 23.58 -5.89 12.48
N THR A 45 23.82 -4.69 13.02
CA THR A 45 24.81 -4.48 14.09
C THR A 45 24.21 -4.48 15.49
N GLY A 46 22.90 -4.29 15.62
CA GLY A 46 22.22 -4.26 16.92
C GLY A 46 20.71 -4.36 16.79
N ILE A 47 20.07 -4.92 17.82
CA ILE A 47 18.63 -5.11 17.84
C ILE A 47 18.04 -4.92 19.25
N VAL A 48 16.94 -4.18 19.35
CA VAL A 48 16.25 -3.95 20.63
C VAL A 48 14.75 -3.86 20.43
N GLN A 49 13.97 -4.28 21.43
CA GLN A 49 12.53 -4.08 21.43
C GLN A 49 12.14 -2.94 22.39
N ASP A 50 11.33 -2.01 21.89
CA ASP A 50 10.86 -0.89 22.71
C ASP A 50 9.68 -1.27 23.64
N SER A 51 9.23 -0.30 24.44
CA SER A 51 8.13 -0.50 25.39
C SER A 51 6.77 -0.76 24.71
N THR A 52 6.54 -0.23 23.50
CA THR A 52 5.31 -0.44 22.72
C THR A 52 5.27 -1.79 22.02
N GLY A 53 6.45 -2.34 21.69
CA GLY A 53 6.64 -3.63 21.04
C GLY A 53 7.39 -3.59 19.72
N TYR A 54 7.72 -2.42 19.14
CA TYR A 54 8.47 -2.37 17.89
C TYR A 54 9.87 -2.90 18.08
N VAL A 55 10.39 -3.55 17.05
CA VAL A 55 11.77 -4.01 16.98
C VAL A 55 12.57 -2.94 16.24
N TRP A 56 13.56 -2.36 16.92
CA TRP A 56 14.48 -1.37 16.39
C TRP A 56 15.81 -2.03 16.05
N ILE A 57 16.31 -1.74 14.86
CA ILE A 57 17.38 -2.50 14.22
C ILE A 57 18.39 -1.51 13.65
N THR A 58 19.62 -1.54 14.16
CA THR A 58 20.72 -0.80 13.57
C THR A 58 21.41 -1.69 12.54
N THR A 59 21.68 -1.11 11.39
CA THR A 59 22.44 -1.76 10.31
C THR A 59 23.67 -0.94 9.97
N ALA A 60 24.56 -1.46 9.13
CA ALA A 60 25.69 -0.69 8.62
C ALA A 60 25.24 0.67 8.03
N SER A 61 24.10 0.72 7.33
CA SER A 61 23.66 1.92 6.60
C SER A 61 22.40 2.59 7.17
N GLY A 62 22.12 2.46 8.47
CA GLY A 62 21.04 3.22 9.13
C GLY A 62 20.18 2.45 10.12
N LEU A 63 19.20 3.17 10.70
CA LEU A 63 18.28 2.67 11.71
C LEU A 63 16.95 2.26 11.07
N ASN A 64 16.41 1.11 11.49
CA ASN A 64 15.14 0.59 11.03
C ASN A 64 14.22 0.34 12.22
N ARG A 65 12.91 0.50 12.00
CA ARG A 65 11.87 0.08 12.93
C ARG A 65 10.95 -0.92 12.23
N PHE A 66 10.67 -2.04 12.89
CA PHE A 66 9.85 -3.12 12.36
C PHE A 66 8.65 -3.41 13.27
N ASP A 67 7.48 -3.59 12.67
CA ASP A 67 6.21 -3.82 13.38
C ASP A 67 5.62 -5.23 13.20
N GLY A 68 6.28 -6.08 12.41
CA GLY A 68 5.79 -7.40 12.03
C GLY A 68 5.35 -7.51 10.59
N SER A 69 5.12 -6.38 9.91
CA SER A 69 4.69 -6.33 8.52
C SER A 69 5.53 -5.39 7.65
N ARG A 70 6.04 -4.28 8.20
CA ARG A 70 6.79 -3.27 7.44
C ARG A 70 8.04 -2.82 8.18
N PHE A 71 9.09 -2.55 7.42
CA PHE A 71 10.27 -1.83 7.87
C PHE A 71 10.11 -0.33 7.56
N ILE A 72 10.31 0.50 8.56
CA ILE A 72 10.44 1.95 8.41
C ILE A 72 11.90 2.29 8.57
N ARG A 73 12.51 2.80 7.51
CA ARG A 73 13.91 3.23 7.49
C ARG A 73 14.02 4.68 7.97
N PHE A 74 14.98 4.94 8.83
CA PHE A 74 15.36 6.27 9.30
C PHE A 74 16.72 6.59 8.64
N HIS A 75 16.69 7.06 7.39
CA HIS A 75 17.86 7.54 6.66
C HIS A 75 17.95 9.08 6.71
N SER A 76 19.16 9.63 6.53
CA SER A 76 19.40 11.07 6.42
C SER A 76 20.22 11.41 5.19
N THR A 77 19.77 12.41 4.44
CA THR A 77 20.62 13.18 3.53
C THR A 77 20.51 14.70 3.73
N SER A 78 19.78 15.23 4.73
CA SER A 78 19.58 16.69 4.81
C SER A 78 19.25 17.34 6.17
N ASP A 79 19.24 16.63 7.30
CA ASP A 79 18.88 17.23 8.61
C ASP A 79 19.96 17.00 9.69
N SER A 80 20.46 18.09 10.27
CA SER A 80 21.41 18.11 11.39
C SER A 80 20.95 17.37 12.66
N ALA A 81 19.64 17.13 12.80
CA ALA A 81 19.06 16.34 13.88
C ALA A 81 19.05 14.82 13.60
N SER A 82 19.38 14.39 12.38
CA SER A 82 19.26 12.98 11.97
C SER A 82 20.54 12.17 12.17
N ILE A 83 20.41 10.83 12.12
CA ILE A 83 21.49 9.87 12.36
C ILE A 83 22.39 9.81 11.11
N ALA A 84 23.51 10.53 11.15
CA ALA A 84 24.37 10.80 9.99
C ALA A 84 25.57 9.84 9.83
N ALA A 85 25.54 8.63 10.41
CA ALA A 85 26.72 7.76 10.46
C ALA A 85 26.65 6.57 9.50
N GLU A 86 27.71 6.39 8.72
CA GLU A 86 27.94 5.28 7.77
C GLU A 86 28.33 3.95 8.47
N GLU A 87 28.55 3.95 9.79
CA GLU A 87 28.78 2.72 10.57
C GLU A 87 28.13 2.80 11.96
N LEU A 88 26.96 2.18 12.13
CA LEU A 88 26.29 2.10 13.44
C LEU A 88 26.97 1.08 14.37
N GLY A 89 27.62 1.55 15.43
CA GLY A 89 28.34 0.71 16.41
C GLY A 89 27.45 -0.11 17.34
N GLY A 90 26.18 0.28 17.50
CA GLY A 90 25.15 -0.49 18.18
C GLY A 90 24.02 0.36 18.74
N ILE A 91 23.13 -0.28 19.50
CA ILE A 91 21.93 0.33 20.09
C ILE A 91 21.83 0.01 21.58
N ALA A 92 21.39 0.98 22.37
CA ALA A 92 21.21 0.85 23.81
C ALA A 92 19.85 1.42 24.23
N LYS A 93 19.20 0.75 25.18
CA LYS A 93 18.00 1.28 25.83
C LYS A 93 18.42 2.23 26.95
N LEU A 94 18.12 3.52 26.80
CA LEU A 94 18.46 4.52 27.80
C LEU A 94 17.39 4.62 28.88
N ASN A 95 16.10 4.59 28.48
CA ASN A 95 14.98 4.54 29.41
C ASN A 95 13.75 3.87 28.75
N LYS A 96 12.54 4.12 29.27
CA LYS A 96 11.30 3.51 28.74
C LYS A 96 10.93 4.00 27.34
N CYS A 97 11.32 5.22 26.96
CA CYS A 97 10.94 5.86 25.71
C CYS A 97 12.15 6.19 24.82
N HIS A 98 13.35 6.32 25.37
CA HIS A 98 14.54 6.74 24.61
C HIS A 98 15.46 5.55 24.29
N LEU A 99 15.85 5.46 23.02
CA LEU A 99 16.91 4.58 22.53
C LEU A 99 18.12 5.43 22.15
N GLY A 100 19.31 4.98 22.52
CA GLY A 100 20.59 5.57 22.15
C GLY A 100 21.27 4.73 21.07
N ILE A 101 21.61 5.33 19.95
CA ILE A 101 22.39 4.77 18.86
C ILE A 101 23.78 5.41 18.94
N TYR A 102 24.81 4.61 19.16
CA TYR A 102 26.15 5.12 19.40
C TYR A 102 27.07 4.88 18.21
N THR A 103 27.68 5.97 17.72
CA THR A 103 28.55 6.05 16.54
C THR A 103 29.62 7.12 16.77
N THR A 104 29.69 8.13 15.89
CA THR A 104 30.30 9.43 16.09
C THR A 104 29.33 10.32 16.89
N GLY A 105 29.29 10.10 18.20
CA GLY A 105 28.35 10.71 19.13
C GLY A 105 27.29 9.72 19.59
N LEU A 106 26.38 10.21 20.45
CA LEU A 106 25.21 9.45 20.89
C LEU A 106 23.96 10.09 20.31
N HIS A 107 23.32 9.39 19.38
CA HIS A 107 22.04 9.78 18.79
C HIS A 107 20.90 9.16 19.59
N ILE A 108 19.97 9.97 20.05
CA ILE A 108 18.86 9.55 20.91
C ILE A 108 17.57 9.67 20.11
N VAL A 109 16.76 8.62 20.13
CA VAL A 109 15.46 8.57 19.47
C VAL A 109 14.38 8.34 20.52
N ASP A 110 13.39 9.22 20.57
CA ASP A 110 12.14 8.95 21.31
C ASP A 110 11.30 7.98 20.49
N THR A 111 11.12 6.77 21.02
CA THR A 111 10.39 5.67 20.38
C THR A 111 8.90 5.93 20.19
N ARG A 112 8.32 6.89 20.91
CA ARG A 112 6.90 7.25 20.82
C ARG A 112 6.64 8.36 19.82
N THR A 113 7.45 9.41 19.84
CA THR A 113 7.25 10.59 18.99
C THR A 113 8.03 10.48 17.67
N GLY A 114 9.13 9.73 17.67
CA GLY A 114 10.11 9.67 16.60
C GLY A 114 11.06 10.87 16.57
N GLU A 115 11.00 11.76 17.56
CA GLU A 115 11.92 12.89 17.68
C GLU A 115 13.33 12.41 18.01
N THR A 116 14.33 13.12 17.47
CA THR A 116 15.74 12.78 17.61
C THR A 116 16.49 13.88 18.36
N HIS A 117 17.49 13.49 19.14
CA HIS A 117 18.38 14.39 19.87
C HIS A 117 19.81 13.85 19.85
N ASN A 118 20.80 14.69 19.58
CA ASN A 118 22.19 14.24 19.42
C ASN A 118 23.07 14.82 20.53
N ILE A 119 23.81 13.94 21.22
CA ILE A 119 24.82 14.32 22.20
C ILE A 119 26.20 14.14 21.56
N PHE A 120 26.92 15.24 21.42
CA PHE A 120 28.33 15.26 21.07
C PHE A 120 29.16 15.67 22.29
N ILE A 121 30.24 14.96 22.54
CA ILE A 121 31.22 15.31 23.56
C ILE A 121 31.99 16.54 23.04
N PRO A 122 31.91 17.69 23.72
CA PRO A 122 32.59 18.91 23.27
C PRO A 122 34.10 18.79 23.49
N TYR A 123 34.90 19.35 22.61
CA TYR A 123 36.35 19.53 22.81
C TYR A 123 36.74 20.90 22.26
N HIS A 124 37.69 21.58 22.91
CA HIS A 124 38.01 22.98 22.60
C HIS A 124 38.57 23.12 21.17
N ASP A 125 39.34 22.14 20.71
CA ASP A 125 39.85 22.08 19.35
C ASP A 125 38.92 21.24 18.45
N LYS A 126 38.21 21.92 17.55
CA LYS A 126 37.25 21.27 16.64
C LYS A 126 37.91 20.21 15.75
N GLN A 127 39.20 20.33 15.43
CA GLN A 127 39.86 19.36 14.55
C GLN A 127 39.97 17.97 15.19
N TYR A 128 40.02 17.88 16.52
CA TYR A 128 40.13 16.62 17.26
C TYR A 128 38.82 16.15 17.88
N GLN A 129 37.73 16.91 17.71
CA GLN A 129 36.43 16.60 18.30
C GLN A 129 35.92 15.20 17.90
N PHE A 130 36.22 14.74 16.68
CA PHE A 130 35.84 13.40 16.23
C PHE A 130 36.44 12.28 17.11
N LYS A 131 37.67 12.45 17.63
CA LYS A 131 38.33 11.46 18.50
C LYS A 131 37.58 11.26 19.81
N PHE A 132 36.98 12.33 20.35
CA PHE A 132 36.16 12.29 21.57
C PHE A 132 34.77 11.70 21.34
N ASN A 133 34.25 11.82 20.12
CA ASN A 133 32.91 11.36 19.78
C ASN A 133 32.86 9.89 19.35
N MET A 134 33.96 9.14 19.37
CA MET A 134 33.92 7.69 19.13
C MET A 134 33.34 6.95 20.34
N ILE A 135 32.02 6.77 20.36
CA ILE A 135 31.32 6.16 21.49
C ILE A 135 31.45 4.63 21.43
N ALA A 136 31.93 4.03 22.52
CA ALA A 136 32.04 2.58 22.65
C ALA A 136 30.76 1.97 23.24
N ARG A 137 30.15 2.64 24.23
CA ARG A 137 28.90 2.18 24.85
C ARG A 137 28.15 3.34 25.52
N ALA A 138 26.82 3.21 25.60
CA ALA A 138 25.97 4.11 26.36
C ALA A 138 24.98 3.31 27.21
N MET A 139 24.58 3.88 28.35
CA MET A 139 23.58 3.32 29.26
C MET A 139 22.81 4.45 29.94
N GLY A 140 21.53 4.25 30.22
CA GLY A 140 20.77 5.14 31.09
C GLY A 140 20.37 4.47 32.39
N ASP A 141 20.00 5.26 33.39
CA ASP A 141 19.49 4.76 34.66
C ASP A 141 18.00 5.08 34.90
N GLU A 142 17.49 4.66 36.06
CA GLU A 142 16.09 4.87 36.46
C GLU A 142 15.75 6.34 36.73
N LYS A 143 16.74 7.20 37.01
CA LYS A 143 16.55 8.65 37.21
C LYS A 143 16.52 9.41 35.88
N GLY A 144 16.93 8.76 34.79
CA GLY A 144 17.03 9.32 33.45
C GLY A 144 18.41 9.88 33.13
N ASP A 145 19.40 9.66 34.00
CA ASP A 145 20.78 10.05 33.72
C ASP A 145 21.38 9.13 32.65
N ILE A 146 22.30 9.67 31.85
CA ILE A 146 22.90 9.02 30.70
C ILE A 146 24.42 8.94 30.90
N PHE A 147 24.97 7.74 30.81
CA PHE A 147 26.39 7.44 30.95
C PHE A 147 26.95 7.04 29.60
N ILE A 148 27.98 7.74 29.16
CA ILE A 148 28.63 7.58 27.86
C ILE A 148 30.08 7.14 28.10
N LEU A 149 30.43 5.98 27.56
CA LEU A 149 31.80 5.50 27.51
C LEU A 149 32.30 5.66 26.07
N ALA A 150 33.27 6.56 25.88
CA ALA A 150 33.92 6.78 24.59
C ALA A 150 35.33 6.20 24.57
N ARG A 151 35.92 6.15 23.37
CA ARG A 151 37.33 5.79 23.23
C ARG A 151 38.27 6.80 23.88
N SER A 152 37.83 8.04 24.11
CA SER A 152 38.60 9.09 24.81
C SER A 152 38.49 9.04 26.33
N GLY A 153 37.41 8.50 26.89
CA GLY A 153 37.07 8.73 28.29
C GLY A 153 35.65 8.33 28.67
N PHE A 154 35.20 8.81 29.84
CA PHE A 154 33.89 8.56 30.41
C PHE A 154 33.16 9.86 30.73
N TYR A 155 31.87 9.92 30.42
CA TYR A 155 31.04 11.12 30.52
C TYR A 155 29.68 10.80 31.12
N HIS A 156 29.20 11.64 32.03
CA HIS A 156 27.90 11.50 32.69
C HIS A 156 27.05 12.73 32.40
N TYR A 157 25.86 12.52 31.83
CA TYR A 157 24.87 13.53 31.49
C TYR A 157 23.59 13.35 32.32
N ASP A 158 22.91 14.45 32.61
CA ASP A 158 21.58 14.40 33.24
C ASP A 158 20.48 14.08 32.22
N LYS A 159 19.25 13.91 32.71
CA LYS A 159 18.03 13.72 31.90
C LYS A 159 17.71 14.84 30.90
N ASN A 160 18.32 16.02 31.05
CA ASN A 160 18.17 17.17 30.15
C ASN A 160 19.39 17.33 29.24
N PHE A 161 20.21 16.28 29.11
CA PHE A 161 21.40 16.24 28.26
C PHE A 161 22.51 17.24 28.67
N ARG A 162 22.56 17.64 29.93
CA ARG A 162 23.64 18.49 30.48
C ARG A 162 24.76 17.63 31.03
N LEU A 163 26.00 17.94 30.66
CA LEU A 163 27.19 17.24 31.13
C LEU A 163 27.41 17.52 32.64
N LEU A 164 27.33 16.47 33.46
CA LEU A 164 27.50 16.52 34.93
C LEU A 164 28.92 16.18 35.38
N SER A 165 29.59 15.25 34.69
CA SER A 165 30.94 14.81 35.03
C SER A 165 31.68 14.35 33.77
N ARG A 166 32.97 14.66 33.71
CA ARG A 166 33.86 14.40 32.57
C ARG A 166 35.16 13.79 33.07
N PHE A 167 35.57 12.70 32.44
CA PHE A 167 36.86 12.07 32.63
C PHE A 167 37.50 11.80 31.27
N ASP A 168 38.58 12.50 30.97
CA ASP A 168 39.39 12.24 29.77
C ASP A 168 40.61 11.41 30.17
N TYR A 169 40.81 10.28 29.49
CA TYR A 169 41.91 9.36 29.80
C TYR A 169 43.24 9.86 29.22
N TYR A 170 43.18 10.46 28.03
CA TYR A 170 44.36 10.96 27.31
C TYR A 170 44.68 12.39 27.72
N LYS A 171 45.97 12.68 27.88
CA LYS A 171 46.45 14.03 28.17
C LYS A 171 46.37 14.90 26.92
N GLU A 172 46.30 16.22 27.11
CA GLU A 172 46.19 17.19 26.01
C GLU A 172 47.34 17.08 24.99
N SER A 173 48.57 16.84 25.46
CA SER A 173 49.74 16.60 24.59
C SER A 173 49.66 15.32 23.75
N GLU A 174 48.82 14.36 24.14
CA GLU A 174 48.68 13.06 23.46
C GLU A 174 47.58 13.09 22.38
N VAL A 175 46.69 14.08 22.41
CA VAL A 175 45.52 14.16 21.53
C VAL A 175 45.89 14.20 20.04
N PRO A 176 46.92 14.95 19.59
CA PRO A 176 47.29 14.96 18.18
C PRO A 176 47.87 13.62 17.68
N VAL A 177 48.73 13.00 18.48
CA VAL A 177 49.59 11.88 18.06
C VAL A 177 49.01 10.49 18.36
N THR A 178 48.15 10.37 19.37
CA THR A 178 47.67 9.07 19.85
C THR A 178 46.33 8.70 19.24
N HIS A 179 46.15 7.41 18.95
CA HIS A 179 44.84 6.82 18.63
C HIS A 179 44.14 6.39 19.92
N PHE A 180 42.88 6.80 20.07
CA PHE A 180 42.12 6.59 21.30
C PHE A 180 41.48 5.20 21.35
N TYR A 181 41.63 4.51 22.49
CA TYR A 181 41.12 3.15 22.72
C TYR A 181 40.76 2.88 24.19
N PHE A 182 40.42 3.90 24.99
CA PHE A 182 40.12 3.72 26.43
C PHE A 182 38.93 2.78 26.66
N GLY A 183 37.72 3.19 26.28
CA GLY A 183 36.49 2.49 26.62
C GLY A 183 36.24 1.19 25.84
N ARG A 184 35.83 0.12 26.54
CA ARG A 184 35.32 -1.12 25.93
C ARG A 184 33.88 -1.43 26.32
N ASP A 185 33.59 -1.46 27.61
CA ASP A 185 32.28 -1.88 28.11
C ASP A 185 31.90 -1.19 29.43
N LEU A 186 30.60 -1.14 29.74
CA LEU A 186 30.03 -0.43 30.88
C LEU A 186 28.91 -1.27 31.52
N PHE A 187 29.01 -1.52 32.83
CA PHE A 187 28.08 -2.38 33.57
C PHE A 187 27.66 -1.78 34.92
N GLU A 188 26.48 -2.17 35.43
CA GLU A 188 26.04 -1.77 36.78
C GLU A 188 26.54 -2.75 37.85
N MET A 189 27.45 -2.33 38.74
CA MET A 189 27.89 -3.18 39.86
C MET A 189 26.82 -3.29 40.93
N ASP A 190 26.17 -2.17 41.23
CA ASP A 190 25.09 -2.03 42.21
C ASP A 190 24.28 -0.75 41.88
N SER A 191 23.42 -0.32 42.80
CA SER A 191 22.56 0.86 42.60
C SER A 191 23.34 2.18 42.53
N ARG A 192 24.57 2.22 43.08
CA ARG A 192 25.39 3.43 43.21
C ARG A 192 26.60 3.44 42.28
N ARG A 193 27.18 2.27 41.98
CA ARG A 193 28.47 2.15 41.29
C ARG A 193 28.34 1.52 39.90
N LEU A 194 29.06 2.09 38.94
CA LEU A 194 29.25 1.53 37.60
C LEU A 194 30.66 0.95 37.46
N LEU A 195 30.77 -0.18 36.77
CA LEU A 195 32.03 -0.78 36.35
C LEU A 195 32.32 -0.35 34.90
N ILE A 196 33.47 0.25 34.71
CA ILE A 196 34.01 0.61 33.39
C ILE A 196 35.11 -0.38 33.05
N VAL A 197 34.92 -1.13 31.97
CA VAL A 197 35.93 -2.01 31.39
C VAL A 197 36.68 -1.21 30.33
N SER A 198 37.96 -0.96 30.57
CA SER A 198 38.83 -0.21 29.65
C SER A 198 40.01 -1.07 29.18
N ILE A 199 40.78 -0.60 28.20
CA ILE A 199 42.06 -1.24 27.86
C ILE A 199 43.11 -1.10 28.99
N GLY A 200 43.03 -0.02 29.77
CA GLY A 200 44.00 0.29 30.85
C GLY A 200 43.68 -0.32 32.21
N GLY A 201 42.69 -1.22 32.29
CA GLY A 201 42.22 -1.82 33.55
C GLY A 201 40.72 -1.65 33.79
N LEU A 202 40.28 -2.11 34.96
CA LEU A 202 38.92 -1.89 35.46
C LEU A 202 38.86 -0.57 36.25
N TYR A 203 37.79 0.19 36.03
CA TYR A 203 37.51 1.45 36.73
C TYR A 203 36.13 1.40 37.37
N ILE A 204 35.95 2.13 38.46
CA ILE A 204 34.67 2.29 39.15
C ILE A 204 34.27 3.75 39.10
N TYR A 205 33.01 3.99 38.73
CA TYR A 205 32.37 5.30 38.81
C TYR A 205 31.29 5.29 39.88
N ASP A 206 31.36 6.25 40.81
CA ASP A 206 30.34 6.47 41.84
C ASP A 206 29.34 7.52 41.36
N LYS A 207 28.09 7.13 41.14
CA LYS A 207 27.02 8.01 40.61
C LYS A 207 26.74 9.21 41.53
N GLU A 208 26.88 9.04 42.85
CA GLU A 208 26.59 10.09 43.83
C GLU A 208 27.77 11.04 44.01
N LYS A 209 28.98 10.50 44.18
CA LYS A 209 30.20 11.30 44.32
C LYS A 209 30.65 11.90 42.98
N ARG A 210 30.12 11.40 41.87
CA ARG A 210 30.46 11.76 40.48
C ARG A 210 31.96 11.64 40.18
N SER A 211 32.63 10.72 40.85
CA SER A 211 34.06 10.48 40.74
C SER A 211 34.34 9.10 40.16
N ILE A 212 35.42 9.04 39.37
CA ILE A 212 35.96 7.81 38.80
C ILE A 212 37.29 7.49 39.47
N LYS A 213 37.53 6.21 39.76
CA LYS A 213 38.84 5.72 40.18
C LYS A 213 39.18 4.39 39.51
N LYS A 214 40.47 4.08 39.41
CA LYS A 214 40.92 2.74 39.02
C LYS A 214 40.56 1.76 40.15
N MET A 215 40.06 0.59 39.77
CA MET A 215 39.55 -0.41 40.72
C MET A 215 40.71 -1.08 41.45
N ASP A 216 40.55 -1.27 42.76
CA ASP A 216 41.49 -2.01 43.61
C ASP A 216 40.85 -3.29 44.18
N ALA A 217 41.66 -4.13 44.83
CA ALA A 217 41.18 -5.41 45.37
C ALA A 217 40.18 -5.25 46.53
N ALA A 218 40.20 -4.11 47.23
CA ALA A 218 39.29 -3.82 48.33
C ALA A 218 37.88 -3.46 47.81
N ASP A 219 37.77 -2.91 46.60
CA ASP A 219 36.49 -2.52 46.01
C ASP A 219 35.56 -3.70 45.69
N CYS A 220 36.12 -4.82 45.24
CA CYS A 220 35.43 -6.10 45.03
C CYS A 220 36.42 -7.28 45.07
N PRO A 221 36.59 -7.95 46.21
CA PRO A 221 37.53 -9.08 46.34
C PRO A 221 37.28 -10.22 45.35
N ALA A 222 36.03 -10.46 44.93
CA ALA A 222 35.72 -11.47 43.91
C ALA A 222 36.39 -11.18 42.56
N MET A 223 36.71 -9.90 42.28
CA MET A 223 37.35 -9.45 41.05
C MET A 223 38.87 -9.23 41.17
N ALA A 224 39.45 -9.40 42.36
CA ALA A 224 40.86 -9.09 42.62
C ALA A 224 41.84 -9.79 41.66
N ALA A 225 41.53 -11.02 41.25
CA ALA A 225 42.33 -11.81 40.31
C ALA A 225 42.31 -11.29 38.85
N PHE A 226 41.53 -10.24 38.56
CA PHE A 226 41.33 -9.71 37.21
C PHE A 226 41.70 -8.23 37.08
N LEU A 227 42.28 -7.63 38.11
CA LEU A 227 42.64 -6.20 38.14
C LEU A 227 43.89 -5.88 37.33
N ASP A 228 44.87 -6.80 37.32
CA ASP A 228 46.14 -6.64 36.63
C ASP A 228 46.19 -7.54 35.38
N TYR A 229 46.16 -6.91 34.20
CA TYR A 229 46.45 -7.56 32.92
C TYR A 229 47.38 -6.68 32.08
N PRO A 230 48.37 -7.27 31.38
CA PRO A 230 49.38 -6.51 30.66
C PRO A 230 48.76 -5.65 29.54
N ASN A 231 49.32 -4.44 29.39
CA ASN A 231 48.89 -3.41 28.45
C ASN A 231 48.99 -3.88 27.00
N SER A 232 47.90 -4.42 26.45
CA SER A 232 47.57 -4.36 25.01
C SER A 232 46.21 -5.01 24.71
N TYR A 233 45.75 -5.99 25.51
CA TYR A 233 44.44 -6.63 25.31
C TYR A 233 43.82 -7.12 26.63
N THR A 234 42.54 -6.80 26.90
CA THR A 234 41.79 -7.48 27.97
C THR A 234 41.59 -8.94 27.55
N PRO A 235 42.16 -9.94 28.26
CA PRO A 235 41.95 -11.33 27.90
C PRO A 235 40.54 -11.81 28.27
N TYR A 236 39.78 -11.00 29.02
CA TYR A 236 38.44 -11.30 29.50
C TYR A 236 37.39 -10.48 28.75
N THR A 237 36.31 -11.16 28.41
CA THR A 237 35.06 -10.56 27.95
C THR A 237 34.05 -10.63 29.09
N PHE A 238 33.40 -9.51 29.37
CA PHE A 238 32.44 -9.37 30.45
C PHE A 238 31.02 -9.33 29.89
N PHE A 239 30.09 -9.87 30.65
CA PHE A 239 28.68 -9.88 30.34
C PHE A 239 27.88 -9.62 31.60
N GLN A 240 26.73 -8.97 31.48
CA GLN A 240 25.84 -8.70 32.60
C GLN A 240 24.49 -9.35 32.36
N GLN A 241 24.05 -10.21 33.29
CA GLN A 241 22.68 -10.73 33.30
C GLN A 241 21.72 -9.69 33.87
N LYS A 242 22.07 -9.14 35.03
CA LYS A 242 21.30 -8.13 35.76
C LYS A 242 22.25 -7.37 36.68
N ARG A 243 21.77 -6.27 37.28
CA ARG A 243 22.54 -5.44 38.21
C ARG A 243 23.28 -6.30 39.24
N GLY A 244 24.60 -6.21 39.25
CA GLY A 244 25.50 -6.97 40.13
C GLY A 244 25.73 -8.46 39.85
N HIS A 245 25.21 -8.99 38.73
CA HIS A 245 25.42 -10.37 38.27
C HIS A 245 26.17 -10.37 36.94
N LEU A 246 27.47 -10.69 36.99
CA LEU A 246 28.38 -10.66 35.85
C LEU A 246 28.85 -12.06 35.47
N PHE A 247 29.05 -12.28 34.17
CA PHE A 247 29.75 -13.43 33.63
C PHE A 247 31.03 -12.96 32.95
N MET A 248 32.06 -13.79 33.04
CA MET A 248 33.37 -13.54 32.44
C MET A 248 33.83 -14.76 31.67
N LEU A 249 34.35 -14.53 30.47
CA LEU A 249 35.00 -15.54 29.65
C LEU A 249 36.38 -15.05 29.24
N LYS A 250 37.39 -15.91 29.38
CA LYS A 250 38.73 -15.64 28.84
C LYS A 250 38.76 -16.02 27.36
N ALA A 251 39.40 -15.24 26.50
CA ALA A 251 39.39 -15.44 25.04
C ALA A 251 39.80 -16.85 24.58
N ASN A 252 40.72 -17.47 25.32
CA ASN A 252 41.18 -18.86 25.13
C ASN A 252 40.96 -19.70 26.40
N GLY A 253 40.00 -19.33 27.25
CA GLY A 253 39.70 -20.05 28.49
C GLY A 253 38.79 -21.23 28.27
N ASP A 254 38.96 -22.27 29.08
CA ASP A 254 38.07 -23.43 29.12
C ASP A 254 36.97 -23.30 30.19
N SER A 255 36.75 -22.11 30.75
CA SER A 255 35.78 -21.88 31.81
C SER A 255 35.06 -20.53 31.70
N ILE A 256 33.79 -20.52 32.08
CA ILE A 256 32.97 -19.33 32.33
C ILE A 256 32.93 -19.05 33.83
N ILE A 257 33.19 -17.80 34.21
CA ILE A 257 33.21 -17.38 35.61
C ILE A 257 31.98 -16.49 35.85
N TYR A 258 31.12 -16.92 36.77
CA TYR A 258 30.04 -16.10 37.28
C TYR A 258 30.50 -15.33 38.52
N ILE A 259 30.21 -14.04 38.59
CA ILE A 259 30.56 -13.14 39.70
C ILE A 259 29.29 -12.44 40.18
N ASN A 260 29.04 -12.53 41.48
CA ASN A 260 28.03 -11.73 42.16
C ASN A 260 28.74 -10.62 42.94
N THR A 261 28.67 -9.38 42.46
CA THR A 261 29.34 -8.23 43.08
C THR A 261 28.66 -7.79 44.38
N ILE A 262 27.37 -8.10 44.54
CA ILE A 262 26.57 -7.75 45.74
C ILE A 262 26.92 -8.68 46.90
N LYS A 263 26.99 -10.00 46.63
CA LYS A 263 27.39 -11.03 47.60
C LYS A 263 28.91 -11.23 47.66
N ASN A 264 29.65 -10.57 46.78
CA ASN A 264 31.09 -10.72 46.61
C ASN A 264 31.54 -12.18 46.48
N SER A 265 30.84 -12.96 45.66
CA SER A 265 31.12 -14.38 45.42
C SER A 265 31.41 -14.66 43.94
N LYS A 266 32.17 -15.74 43.66
CA LYS A 266 32.44 -16.19 42.30
C LYS A 266 32.36 -17.71 42.17
N VAL A 267 31.92 -18.17 41.01
CA VAL A 267 31.82 -19.60 40.66
C VAL A 267 32.34 -19.79 39.25
N ALA A 268 33.33 -20.67 39.06
CA ALA A 268 33.86 -21.02 37.76
C ALA A 268 33.26 -22.34 37.28
N THR A 269 32.75 -22.39 36.05
CA THR A 269 32.23 -23.60 35.42
C THR A 269 33.05 -23.92 34.16
N ARG A 270 33.54 -25.15 34.04
CA ARG A 270 34.30 -25.60 32.86
C ARG A 270 33.38 -25.81 31.66
N LEU A 271 33.85 -25.42 30.48
CA LEU A 271 33.17 -25.62 29.21
C LEU A 271 33.22 -27.12 28.82
N PRO A 272 32.15 -27.67 28.24
CA PRO A 272 32.11 -29.08 27.83
C PRO A 272 32.82 -29.35 26.50
N PHE A 273 33.49 -28.34 25.93
CA PHE A 273 34.26 -28.41 24.69
C PHE A 273 35.44 -27.44 24.79
N THR A 274 36.45 -27.67 23.96
CA THR A 274 37.55 -26.71 23.78
C THR A 274 37.12 -25.68 22.74
N PRO A 275 36.96 -24.39 23.11
CA PRO A 275 36.62 -23.36 22.13
C PRO A 275 37.74 -23.21 21.09
N ALA A 276 37.37 -22.85 19.86
CA ALA A 276 38.34 -22.44 18.85
C ALA A 276 39.11 -21.19 19.32
N GLU A 277 40.29 -20.97 18.75
CA GLU A 277 41.09 -19.78 19.08
C GLU A 277 40.28 -18.51 18.80
N ASN A 278 40.19 -17.62 19.80
CA ASN A 278 39.37 -16.40 19.73
C ASN A 278 37.87 -16.63 19.44
N GLU A 279 37.30 -17.79 19.80
CA GLU A 279 35.85 -18.05 19.67
C GLU A 279 35.02 -17.03 20.43
N PHE A 280 35.49 -16.60 21.62
CA PHE A 280 34.85 -15.56 22.43
C PHE A 280 35.78 -14.37 22.60
N HIS A 281 35.30 -13.16 22.33
CA HIS A 281 36.09 -11.94 22.42
C HIS A 281 35.19 -10.70 22.62
N TRP A 282 35.75 -9.49 22.51
CA TRP A 282 35.05 -8.23 22.84
C TRP A 282 33.76 -7.93 22.04
N ARG A 283 33.53 -8.54 20.86
CA ARG A 283 32.24 -8.41 20.15
C ARG A 283 31.22 -9.47 20.54
N SER A 284 31.62 -10.54 21.22
CA SER A 284 30.68 -11.51 21.76
C SER A 284 29.66 -10.79 22.64
N ARG A 285 28.42 -11.26 22.59
CA ARG A 285 27.28 -10.76 23.35
C ARG A 285 26.64 -11.92 24.06
N LEU A 286 26.23 -11.70 25.30
CA LEU A 286 25.43 -12.65 26.08
C LEU A 286 24.04 -12.07 26.22
N ILE A 287 23.05 -12.80 25.73
CA ILE A 287 21.67 -12.35 25.68
C ILE A 287 20.82 -13.25 26.58
N PRO A 288 20.16 -12.70 27.61
CA PRO A 288 19.21 -13.44 28.42
C PRO A 288 17.93 -13.73 27.64
N VAL A 289 17.57 -15.01 27.59
CA VAL A 289 16.22 -15.47 27.21
C VAL A 289 15.31 -15.39 28.43
N ASN A 290 15.82 -15.83 29.58
CA ASN A 290 15.18 -15.74 30.88
C ASN A 290 16.26 -15.85 31.98
N ASP A 291 15.85 -15.87 33.25
CA ASP A 291 16.78 -15.94 34.39
C ASP A 291 17.68 -17.19 34.44
N THR A 292 17.35 -18.22 33.66
CA THR A 292 18.06 -19.51 33.65
C THR A 292 18.65 -19.87 32.30
N VAL A 293 18.35 -19.16 31.22
CA VAL A 293 18.82 -19.50 29.87
C VAL A 293 19.37 -18.26 29.17
N PHE A 294 20.59 -18.36 28.66
CA PHE A 294 21.26 -17.33 27.88
C PHE A 294 21.72 -17.90 26.53
N TYR A 295 21.89 -17.00 25.57
CA TYR A 295 22.68 -17.27 24.37
C TYR A 295 23.96 -16.45 24.41
N ILE A 296 25.03 -16.99 23.83
CA ILE A 296 26.28 -16.26 23.64
C ILE A 296 26.74 -16.35 22.19
N THR A 297 27.05 -15.22 21.58
CA THR A 297 27.55 -15.19 20.20
C THR A 297 29.02 -15.59 20.13
N GLY A 298 29.33 -16.42 19.13
CA GLY A 298 30.70 -16.69 18.73
C GLY A 298 31.24 -15.54 17.87
N HIS A 299 32.56 -15.35 17.89
CA HIS A 299 33.23 -14.30 17.10
C HIS A 299 33.06 -14.51 15.59
N SER A 300 33.40 -15.72 15.15
CA SER A 300 33.58 -16.05 13.73
C SER A 300 32.39 -16.80 13.15
N SER A 301 31.47 -17.27 13.99
CA SER A 301 30.23 -17.90 13.54
C SER A 301 29.26 -18.12 14.71
N GLY A 302 27.97 -18.13 14.41
CA GLY A 302 26.91 -18.71 15.22
C GLY A 302 26.80 -18.23 16.66
N PHE A 303 26.06 -18.99 17.46
CA PHE A 303 25.92 -18.75 18.90
C PHE A 303 25.67 -20.06 19.65
N TYR A 304 25.92 -20.05 20.96
CA TYR A 304 25.76 -21.19 21.86
C TYR A 304 24.67 -20.92 22.90
N LYS A 305 24.08 -22.00 23.40
CA LYS A 305 23.13 -21.95 24.52
C LYS A 305 23.83 -22.20 25.85
N ILE A 306 23.44 -21.44 26.86
CA ILE A 306 23.90 -21.59 28.25
C ILE A 306 22.68 -21.71 29.14
N ARG A 307 22.70 -22.64 30.09
CA ARG A 307 21.72 -22.74 31.17
C ARG A 307 22.37 -22.44 32.51
N PHE A 308 21.86 -21.46 33.22
CA PHE A 308 22.36 -21.00 34.51
C PHE A 308 21.44 -21.39 35.64
N TYR A 309 22.06 -21.72 36.78
CA TYR A 309 21.41 -22.12 38.01
C TYR A 309 21.69 -21.05 39.07
N PRO A 310 20.77 -20.08 39.29
CA PRO A 310 21.03 -18.91 40.13
C PRO A 310 21.41 -19.23 41.58
N GLU A 311 20.89 -20.33 42.13
CA GLU A 311 21.14 -20.76 43.51
C GLU A 311 22.60 -21.20 43.71
N SER A 312 23.14 -21.98 42.77
CA SER A 312 24.50 -22.52 42.84
C SER A 312 25.54 -21.66 42.12
N GLY A 313 25.11 -20.74 41.25
CA GLY A 313 25.99 -19.95 40.38
C GLY A 313 26.61 -20.75 39.22
N ILE A 314 26.19 -22.00 39.00
CA ILE A 314 26.73 -22.88 37.95
C ILE A 314 26.10 -22.53 36.61
N ALA A 315 26.91 -22.47 35.55
CA ALA A 315 26.48 -22.23 34.17
C ALA A 315 26.82 -23.42 33.25
N LYS A 316 25.81 -24.19 32.85
CA LYS A 316 25.93 -25.32 31.92
C LYS A 316 25.88 -24.84 30.47
N PHE A 317 26.99 -24.99 29.75
CA PHE A 317 27.05 -24.77 28.30
C PHE A 317 26.52 -25.98 27.52
N TYR A 318 25.93 -25.73 26.36
CA TYR A 318 25.62 -26.76 25.37
C TYR A 318 26.62 -26.64 24.21
N PRO A 319 27.20 -27.76 23.74
CA PRO A 319 28.23 -27.73 22.70
C PRO A 319 27.69 -27.46 21.28
N GLU A 320 26.38 -27.58 21.09
CA GLU A 320 25.74 -27.33 19.79
C GLU A 320 25.82 -25.85 19.41
N LYS A 321 26.31 -25.58 18.19
CA LYS A 321 26.42 -24.24 17.61
C LYS A 321 25.24 -23.96 16.69
N TYR A 322 24.49 -22.91 16.97
CA TYR A 322 23.32 -22.51 16.18
C TYR A 322 23.69 -21.47 15.14
N CYS A 323 23.10 -21.56 13.95
CA CYS A 323 23.37 -20.69 12.78
C CYS A 323 24.88 -20.57 12.44
N PRO A 324 25.61 -21.68 12.29
CA PRO A 324 27.07 -21.65 12.10
C PRO A 324 27.51 -20.96 10.81
N SER A 325 26.62 -20.79 9.82
CA SER A 325 26.91 -20.13 8.55
C SER A 325 26.89 -18.59 8.61
N TYR A 326 26.57 -18.01 9.78
CA TYR A 326 26.35 -16.57 9.96
C TYR A 326 27.28 -15.99 11.03
N LEU A 327 27.73 -14.76 10.83
CA LEU A 327 28.29 -13.94 11.92
C LEU A 327 27.13 -13.33 12.68
N CYS A 328 27.01 -13.63 13.98
CA CYS A 328 25.92 -13.17 14.84
C CYS A 328 26.40 -11.99 15.69
N TYR A 329 25.93 -10.79 15.41
CA TYR A 329 26.34 -9.57 16.13
C TYR A 329 25.54 -9.35 17.41
N ASP A 330 24.24 -9.66 17.39
CA ASP A 330 23.33 -9.41 18.51
C ASP A 330 22.12 -10.36 18.47
N LEU A 331 21.45 -10.54 19.60
CA LEU A 331 20.23 -11.34 19.69
C LEU A 331 19.17 -10.62 20.53
N LEU A 332 17.91 -10.90 20.22
CA LEU A 332 16.77 -10.41 20.98
C LEU A 332 15.76 -11.54 21.12
N THR A 333 15.29 -11.78 22.35
CA THR A 333 14.05 -12.54 22.55
C THR A 333 12.91 -11.53 22.63
N ASP A 334 11.98 -11.58 21.67
CA ASP A 334 10.86 -10.64 21.68
C ASP A 334 9.82 -10.99 22.76
N LYS A 335 8.87 -10.08 23.01
CA LYS A 335 7.73 -10.30 23.93
C LYS A 335 6.84 -11.50 23.57
N GLN A 336 6.98 -12.08 22.38
CA GLN A 336 6.27 -13.27 21.92
C GLN A 336 7.12 -14.55 22.07
N ASN A 337 8.28 -14.47 22.75
CA ASN A 337 9.26 -15.54 22.92
C ASN A 337 9.87 -16.08 21.60
N SER A 338 9.88 -15.28 20.54
CA SER A 338 10.60 -15.61 19.31
C SER A 338 12.03 -15.07 19.39
N LEU A 339 12.99 -15.89 18.95
CA LEU A 339 14.38 -15.49 18.88
C LEU A 339 14.66 -14.70 17.61
N TRP A 340 15.28 -13.54 17.76
CA TRP A 340 15.83 -12.73 16.68
C TRP A 340 17.35 -12.77 16.74
N VAL A 341 17.98 -12.86 15.57
CA VAL A 341 19.43 -12.94 15.42
C VAL A 341 19.86 -11.90 14.39
N ALA A 342 20.60 -10.89 14.85
CA ALA A 342 21.24 -9.91 13.99
C ALA A 342 22.48 -10.54 13.35
N THR A 343 22.55 -10.55 12.02
CA THR A 343 23.66 -11.19 11.30
C THR A 343 24.33 -10.27 10.29
N ASN A 344 25.48 -10.71 9.77
CA ASN A 344 26.14 -10.10 8.60
C ASN A 344 25.41 -10.34 7.27
N ARG A 345 24.33 -11.12 7.26
CA ARG A 345 23.58 -11.50 6.06
C ARG A 345 22.08 -11.29 6.27
N GLY A 346 21.68 -10.30 7.04
CA GLY A 346 20.31 -9.89 7.27
C GLY A 346 19.86 -10.18 8.70
N LEU A 347 18.56 -10.08 8.92
CA LEU A 347 17.94 -10.33 10.21
C LEU A 347 17.22 -11.67 10.19
N LEU A 348 17.59 -12.58 11.08
CA LEU A 348 16.88 -13.85 11.24
C LEU A 348 15.87 -13.72 12.38
N ARG A 349 14.64 -14.18 12.15
CA ARG A 349 13.64 -14.36 13.19
C ARG A 349 13.19 -15.80 13.21
N GLN A 350 13.14 -16.41 14.38
CA GLN A 350 12.58 -17.74 14.55
C GLN A 350 11.14 -17.78 14.00
N ASP A 351 10.89 -18.73 13.12
CA ASP A 351 9.58 -19.01 12.59
C ASP A 351 8.78 -19.83 13.61
N ALA A 352 7.64 -19.30 14.06
CA ALA A 352 6.73 -20.02 14.93
C ALA A 352 5.82 -21.00 14.15
N GLY A 353 5.52 -20.73 12.87
CA GLY A 353 4.61 -21.51 12.02
C GLY A 353 5.23 -22.81 11.51
N ARG A 354 6.50 -22.77 11.08
CA ARG A 354 7.26 -23.95 10.63
C ARG A 354 7.47 -25.03 11.71
N LYS A 355 7.07 -24.79 12.96
CA LYS A 355 7.07 -25.83 14.00
C LYS A 355 5.96 -26.86 13.81
N HIS A 356 4.90 -26.55 13.08
CA HIS A 356 3.67 -27.36 13.04
C HIS A 356 3.45 -28.12 11.73
N VAL A 357 4.00 -27.63 10.61
CA VAL A 357 3.92 -28.25 9.30
C VAL A 357 5.30 -28.69 8.85
N ARG A 358 5.45 -29.97 8.54
CA ARG A 358 6.67 -30.54 7.93
C ARG A 358 6.41 -30.80 6.47
N VAL A 359 7.25 -30.23 5.60
CA VAL A 359 7.19 -30.42 4.15
C VAL A 359 8.45 -31.14 3.69
N GLU A 360 8.29 -32.16 2.85
CA GLU A 360 9.39 -32.81 2.14
C GLU A 360 9.17 -32.64 0.63
N PRO A 361 10.06 -31.90 -0.09
CA PRO A 361 10.01 -31.83 -1.54
C PRO A 361 10.46 -33.15 -2.17
N LEU A 362 9.95 -33.46 -3.36
CA LEU A 362 10.44 -34.60 -4.14
C LEU A 362 11.91 -34.36 -4.58
N PRO A 363 12.71 -35.43 -4.74
CA PRO A 363 14.06 -35.31 -5.28
C PRO A 363 14.09 -34.69 -6.68
N VAL A 364 15.12 -33.88 -6.96
CA VAL A 364 15.28 -33.15 -8.24
C VAL A 364 15.21 -34.09 -9.45
N TYR A 365 15.86 -35.25 -9.40
CA TYR A 365 15.85 -36.22 -10.50
C TYR A 365 14.45 -36.76 -10.87
N ILE A 366 13.51 -36.82 -9.90
CA ILE A 366 12.12 -37.22 -10.18
C ILE A 366 11.39 -36.07 -10.89
N LYS A 367 11.66 -34.83 -10.47
CA LYS A 367 11.06 -33.64 -11.09
C LYS A 367 11.54 -33.45 -12.53
N ASP A 368 12.82 -33.69 -12.78
CA ASP A 368 13.41 -33.56 -14.12
C ASP A 368 12.89 -34.65 -15.08
N SER A 369 12.70 -35.87 -14.57
CA SER A 369 12.19 -37.00 -15.37
C SER A 369 10.67 -36.94 -15.59
N ILE A 370 9.92 -36.41 -14.63
CA ILE A 370 8.46 -36.25 -14.71
C ILE A 370 8.12 -34.81 -14.34
N PRO A 371 8.30 -33.86 -15.27
CA PRO A 371 7.90 -32.47 -15.06
C PRO A 371 6.41 -32.41 -14.74
N ASN A 372 6.05 -31.77 -13.63
CA ASN A 372 4.69 -31.70 -13.11
C ASN A 372 4.09 -33.03 -12.64
N ILE A 373 4.91 -33.93 -12.09
CA ILE A 373 4.41 -35.03 -11.24
C ILE A 373 3.35 -34.51 -10.27
N LYS A 374 2.39 -35.35 -9.92
CA LYS A 374 1.29 -35.03 -9.01
C LYS A 374 1.14 -36.13 -7.98
N VAL A 375 1.07 -35.77 -6.71
CA VAL A 375 0.83 -36.72 -5.62
C VAL A 375 -0.66 -36.75 -5.28
N ASP A 376 -1.33 -37.84 -5.65
CA ASP A 376 -2.79 -37.94 -5.56
C ASP A 376 -3.28 -38.53 -4.24
N ASP A 377 -2.72 -39.66 -3.80
CA ASP A 377 -3.18 -40.31 -2.59
C ASP A 377 -2.00 -40.68 -1.71
N ILE A 378 -2.22 -40.63 -0.39
CA ILE A 378 -1.20 -40.95 0.61
C ILE A 378 -1.77 -41.98 1.56
N TYR A 379 -0.96 -42.97 1.92
CA TYR A 379 -1.32 -43.95 2.92
C TYR A 379 -0.13 -44.27 3.81
N VAL A 380 -0.34 -44.34 5.12
CA VAL A 380 0.71 -44.73 6.07
C VAL A 380 0.49 -46.17 6.49
N LEU A 381 1.50 -47.02 6.26
CA LEU A 381 1.49 -48.43 6.68
C LEU A 381 2.84 -48.77 7.31
N GLY A 382 2.81 -49.24 8.57
CA GLY A 382 4.03 -49.54 9.33
C GLY A 382 4.87 -48.29 9.60
N ASP A 383 6.15 -48.34 9.22
CA ASP A 383 7.15 -47.27 9.35
C ASP A 383 7.34 -46.45 8.07
N LYS A 384 6.48 -46.65 7.06
CA LYS A 384 6.56 -45.96 5.76
C LYS A 384 5.29 -45.18 5.44
N VAL A 385 5.48 -44.10 4.70
CA VAL A 385 4.43 -43.34 4.02
C VAL A 385 4.51 -43.68 2.54
N TYR A 386 3.40 -44.09 1.97
CA TYR A 386 3.25 -44.44 0.56
C TYR A 386 2.45 -43.35 -0.12
N ALA A 387 2.96 -42.80 -1.22
CA ALA A 387 2.31 -41.75 -1.97
C ALA A 387 2.20 -42.14 -3.44
N GLY A 388 1.01 -41.99 -4.02
CA GLY A 388 0.72 -42.31 -5.42
C GLY A 388 1.10 -41.17 -6.34
N GLY A 389 2.05 -41.41 -7.25
CA GLY A 389 2.42 -40.47 -8.31
C GLY A 389 1.57 -40.67 -9.56
N ARG A 390 0.99 -39.58 -10.08
CA ARG A 390 0.35 -39.54 -11.41
C ARG A 390 1.38 -39.43 -12.54
N ASP A 391 0.93 -39.61 -13.78
CA ASP A 391 1.70 -39.38 -15.00
C ASP A 391 2.97 -40.24 -15.07
N ALA A 392 2.79 -41.53 -14.72
CA ALA A 392 3.83 -42.54 -14.56
C ALA A 392 4.79 -42.33 -13.37
N GLY A 393 4.41 -41.52 -12.38
CA GLY A 393 5.18 -41.28 -11.14
C GLY A 393 5.39 -42.50 -10.24
N GLY A 394 4.59 -43.54 -10.38
CA GLY A 394 4.68 -44.79 -9.62
C GLY A 394 4.38 -44.61 -8.14
N LEU A 395 4.89 -45.53 -7.31
CA LEU A 395 4.69 -45.49 -5.86
C LEU A 395 5.92 -44.87 -5.19
N LEU A 396 5.72 -43.73 -4.53
CA LEU A 396 6.75 -42.98 -3.83
C LEU A 396 6.74 -43.34 -2.34
N LEU A 397 7.90 -43.66 -1.77
CA LEU A 397 8.03 -44.09 -0.39
C LEU A 397 8.82 -43.07 0.42
N PHE A 398 8.34 -42.80 1.63
CA PHE A 398 9.00 -41.91 2.59
C PHE A 398 9.06 -42.58 3.98
N ASP A 399 10.06 -42.21 4.77
CA ASP A 399 10.15 -42.66 6.16
C ASP A 399 9.08 -41.98 7.04
N LYS A 400 8.34 -42.75 7.84
CA LYS A 400 7.24 -42.22 8.67
C LYS A 400 7.72 -41.24 9.74
N LYS A 401 8.89 -41.44 10.34
CA LYS A 401 9.36 -40.59 11.45
C LYS A 401 9.89 -39.25 10.92
N THR A 402 10.77 -39.33 9.93
CA THR A 402 11.51 -38.20 9.36
C THR A 402 10.86 -37.59 8.13
N LEU A 403 9.82 -38.18 7.56
CA LEU A 403 9.20 -37.76 6.28
C LEU A 403 10.17 -37.69 5.10
N ARG A 404 11.43 -38.13 5.26
CA ARG A 404 12.42 -38.05 4.19
C ARG A 404 12.09 -39.04 3.09
N PHE A 405 12.34 -38.64 1.85
CA PHE A 405 12.21 -39.51 0.71
C PHE A 405 13.13 -40.74 0.84
N ASP A 406 12.57 -41.93 0.59
CA ASP A 406 13.28 -43.20 0.64
C ASP A 406 13.57 -43.73 -0.77
N LYS A 407 12.52 -44.07 -1.54
CA LYS A 407 12.66 -44.58 -2.90
C LYS A 407 11.38 -44.44 -3.74
N GLN A 408 11.54 -44.53 -5.05
CA GLN A 408 10.45 -44.63 -6.03
C GLN A 408 10.37 -46.06 -6.58
N LEU A 409 9.16 -46.60 -6.69
CA LEU A 409 8.89 -47.90 -7.29
C LEU A 409 8.11 -47.73 -8.59
N ILE A 410 8.71 -48.16 -9.71
CA ILE A 410 8.09 -48.22 -11.03
C ILE A 410 7.83 -49.69 -11.39
N PHE A 411 6.57 -50.02 -11.69
CA PHE A 411 6.13 -51.38 -11.99
C PHE A 411 6.30 -51.72 -13.48
N ARG A 412 7.56 -51.86 -13.93
CA ARG A 412 7.91 -52.08 -15.35
C ARG A 412 7.27 -53.29 -16.03
N LYS A 413 6.83 -54.30 -15.25
CA LYS A 413 6.08 -55.47 -15.75
C LYS A 413 4.70 -55.08 -16.31
N TYR A 414 4.17 -53.93 -15.90
CA TYR A 414 2.88 -53.42 -16.32
C TYR A 414 3.06 -52.18 -17.20
N ASN A 415 2.03 -51.82 -17.95
CA ASN A 415 2.07 -50.66 -18.84
C ASN A 415 2.32 -49.34 -18.06
N ASN A 416 2.79 -48.30 -18.76
CA ASN A 416 3.03 -46.99 -18.16
C ASN A 416 1.78 -46.40 -17.48
N ARG A 417 0.58 -46.75 -17.97
CA ARG A 417 -0.67 -46.34 -17.34
C ARG A 417 -0.81 -46.87 -15.90
N SER A 418 -0.40 -48.11 -15.63
CA SER A 418 -0.44 -48.71 -14.29
C SER A 418 0.57 -48.10 -13.31
N ASN A 419 1.51 -47.27 -13.79
CA ASN A 419 2.38 -46.44 -12.95
C ASN A 419 1.76 -45.08 -12.59
N SER A 420 0.54 -44.78 -13.04
CA SER A 420 -0.21 -43.64 -12.53
C SER A 420 -1.15 -44.13 -11.44
N ILE A 421 -0.83 -43.84 -10.17
CA ILE A 421 -1.56 -44.35 -9.00
C ILE A 421 -2.50 -43.25 -8.48
N TYR A 422 -3.80 -43.51 -8.52
CA TYR A 422 -4.86 -42.56 -8.13
C TYR A 422 -5.37 -42.76 -6.70
N ALA A 423 -5.32 -43.99 -6.19
CA ALA A 423 -5.89 -44.34 -4.89
C ALA A 423 -5.09 -45.45 -4.20
N ILE A 424 -4.96 -45.38 -2.87
CA ILE A 424 -4.22 -46.34 -2.06
C ILE A 424 -5.04 -46.70 -0.83
N THR A 425 -5.21 -48.00 -0.57
CA THR A 425 -5.83 -48.46 0.70
C THR A 425 -5.18 -49.73 1.22
N ALA A 426 -5.20 -49.94 2.53
CA ALA A 426 -4.64 -51.16 3.13
C ALA A 426 -5.60 -52.33 3.05
N VAL A 427 -5.11 -53.45 2.52
CA VAL A 427 -5.80 -54.74 2.60
C VAL A 427 -5.58 -55.33 3.99
N ASP A 428 -4.31 -55.46 4.38
CA ASP A 428 -3.85 -56.01 5.65
C ASP A 428 -2.64 -55.21 6.17
N SER A 429 -1.98 -55.68 7.23
CA SER A 429 -0.83 -54.98 7.85
C SER A 429 0.45 -54.95 6.99
N SER A 430 0.46 -55.64 5.84
CA SER A 430 1.59 -55.81 4.94
C SER A 430 1.26 -55.63 3.46
N SER A 431 0.00 -55.42 3.11
CA SER A 431 -0.44 -55.34 1.72
C SER A 431 -1.30 -54.11 1.47
N LEU A 432 -0.99 -53.38 0.40
CA LEU A 432 -1.72 -52.22 -0.10
C LEU A 432 -2.39 -52.56 -1.42
N LEU A 433 -3.64 -52.14 -1.59
CA LEU A 433 -4.32 -52.12 -2.87
C LEU A 433 -4.09 -50.76 -3.53
N LEU A 434 -3.61 -50.78 -4.76
CA LEU A 434 -3.29 -49.61 -5.57
C LEU A 434 -4.29 -49.54 -6.72
N GLY A 435 -5.06 -48.46 -6.74
CA GLY A 435 -5.92 -48.08 -7.85
C GLY A 435 -5.10 -47.27 -8.85
N THR A 436 -5.06 -47.72 -10.10
CA THR A 436 -4.17 -47.13 -11.12
C THR A 436 -4.95 -46.68 -12.36
N ASN A 437 -4.29 -46.04 -13.32
CA ASN A 437 -4.85 -45.75 -14.66
C ASN A 437 -4.95 -47.00 -15.57
N GLY A 438 -5.00 -48.19 -14.98
CA GLY A 438 -5.02 -49.46 -15.68
C GLY A 438 -5.43 -50.57 -14.74
N ALA A 439 -4.49 -51.47 -14.40
CA ALA A 439 -4.78 -52.62 -13.55
C ALA A 439 -4.98 -52.25 -12.08
N ILE A 440 -5.80 -53.01 -11.37
CA ILE A 440 -5.82 -52.99 -9.91
C ILE A 440 -4.64 -53.83 -9.40
N LEU A 441 -3.74 -53.20 -8.67
CA LEU A 441 -2.49 -53.82 -8.22
C LEU A 441 -2.50 -54.05 -6.71
N LEU A 442 -2.19 -55.26 -6.28
CA LEU A 442 -1.92 -55.61 -4.89
C LEU A 442 -0.41 -55.59 -4.65
N PHE A 443 0.04 -54.63 -3.85
CA PHE A 443 1.44 -54.43 -3.48
C PHE A 443 1.71 -54.98 -2.07
N ASN A 444 2.68 -55.88 -1.95
CA ASN A 444 3.14 -56.39 -0.66
C ASN A 444 4.38 -55.61 -0.18
N SER A 445 4.24 -54.89 0.93
CA SER A 445 5.28 -53.99 1.46
C SER A 445 6.51 -54.74 2.00
N LYS A 446 6.34 -55.95 2.53
CA LYS A 446 7.46 -56.76 3.06
C LYS A 446 8.33 -57.34 1.93
N LYS A 447 7.68 -57.82 0.87
CA LYS A 447 8.36 -58.45 -0.28
C LYS A 447 8.74 -57.44 -1.38
N ASN A 448 8.21 -56.22 -1.35
CA ASN A 448 8.26 -55.25 -2.46
C ASN A 448 7.81 -55.86 -3.80
N THR A 449 6.78 -56.71 -3.77
CA THR A 449 6.23 -57.39 -4.96
C THR A 449 4.83 -56.88 -5.26
N VAL A 450 4.45 -56.91 -6.54
CA VAL A 450 3.15 -56.41 -7.01
C VAL A 450 2.45 -57.45 -7.89
N THR A 451 1.16 -57.65 -7.65
CA THR A 451 0.33 -58.63 -8.37
C THR A 451 -0.93 -57.95 -8.92
N ASN A 452 -1.29 -58.23 -10.17
CA ASN A 452 -2.55 -57.76 -10.74
C ASN A 452 -3.70 -58.63 -10.22
N ILE A 453 -4.73 -58.00 -9.66
CA ILE A 453 -5.92 -58.67 -9.14
C ILE A 453 -7.21 -58.17 -9.80
N SER A 454 -7.12 -57.53 -10.96
CA SER A 454 -8.27 -56.98 -11.66
C SER A 454 -9.32 -58.07 -11.94
N PRO A 455 -10.62 -57.79 -11.75
CA PRO A 455 -11.68 -58.77 -11.99
C PRO A 455 -11.79 -59.14 -13.48
N PRO A 456 -12.39 -60.29 -13.84
CA PRO A 456 -12.57 -60.69 -15.24
C PRO A 456 -13.33 -59.67 -16.08
N GLU A 457 -14.24 -58.91 -15.47
CA GLU A 457 -15.03 -57.85 -16.11
C GLU A 457 -14.23 -56.54 -16.29
N TRP A 458 -12.96 -56.48 -15.89
CA TRP A 458 -12.12 -55.28 -16.01
C TRP A 458 -11.67 -55.06 -17.45
N THR A 459 -12.27 -54.06 -18.10
CA THR A 459 -12.02 -53.74 -19.51
C THR A 459 -10.69 -53.01 -19.72
N GLU A 460 -10.09 -53.20 -20.90
CA GLU A 460 -8.91 -52.43 -21.31
C GLU A 460 -9.23 -50.93 -21.35
N GLY A 461 -8.40 -50.11 -20.68
CA GLY A 461 -8.64 -48.67 -20.53
C GLY A 461 -9.48 -48.26 -19.32
N ALA A 462 -9.97 -49.22 -18.52
CA ALA A 462 -10.54 -48.92 -17.21
C ALA A 462 -9.47 -48.33 -16.27
N TRP A 463 -9.90 -47.43 -15.40
CA TRP A 463 -9.05 -46.77 -14.41
C TRP A 463 -9.81 -46.67 -13.08
N THR A 464 -9.07 -46.71 -11.98
CA THR A 464 -9.65 -46.59 -10.64
C THR A 464 -9.82 -45.11 -10.29
N SER A 465 -11.05 -44.69 -9.99
CA SER A 465 -11.37 -43.35 -9.52
C SER A 465 -11.28 -43.23 -8.00
N ASP A 466 -11.66 -44.27 -7.26
CA ASP A 466 -11.63 -44.28 -5.81
C ASP A 466 -11.48 -45.69 -5.23
N LEU A 467 -10.88 -45.78 -4.04
CA LEU A 467 -10.78 -46.98 -3.21
C LEU A 467 -11.22 -46.64 -1.79
N TYR A 468 -12.34 -47.20 -1.36
CA TYR A 468 -12.88 -46.96 -0.02
C TYR A 468 -13.00 -48.27 0.77
N LYS A 469 -12.39 -48.33 1.96
CA LYS A 469 -12.50 -49.49 2.85
C LYS A 469 -13.62 -49.25 3.86
N ASP A 470 -14.64 -50.11 3.85
CA ASP A 470 -15.77 -50.05 4.78
C ASP A 470 -15.42 -50.63 6.17
N ARG A 471 -16.30 -50.40 7.16
CA ARG A 471 -16.14 -50.93 8.53
C ARG A 471 -16.09 -52.45 8.61
N LYS A 472 -16.61 -53.16 7.61
CA LYS A 472 -16.58 -54.63 7.49
C LYS A 472 -15.35 -55.12 6.71
N ALA A 473 -14.37 -54.24 6.48
CA ALA A 473 -13.14 -54.47 5.75
C ALA A 473 -13.29 -54.86 4.26
N ASN A 474 -14.47 -54.69 3.66
CA ASN A 474 -14.59 -54.76 2.21
C ASN A 474 -14.04 -53.48 1.58
N ILE A 475 -13.52 -53.60 0.37
CA ILE A 475 -12.97 -52.49 -0.39
C ILE A 475 -13.89 -52.22 -1.57
N TRP A 476 -14.48 -51.03 -1.59
CA TRP A 476 -15.27 -50.50 -2.67
C TRP A 476 -14.35 -49.82 -3.67
N ILE A 477 -14.50 -50.21 -4.94
CA ILE A 477 -13.66 -49.78 -6.04
C ILE A 477 -14.54 -49.01 -7.01
N GLY A 478 -14.29 -47.72 -7.13
CA GLY A 478 -14.88 -46.88 -8.16
C GLY A 478 -14.10 -47.02 -9.46
N ALA A 479 -14.80 -47.36 -10.54
CA ALA A 479 -14.30 -47.39 -11.90
C ALA A 479 -15.46 -47.14 -12.88
N ASN A 480 -15.29 -47.45 -14.17
CA ASN A 480 -16.39 -47.54 -15.13
C ASN A 480 -17.56 -48.40 -14.61
N MET A 481 -17.23 -49.44 -13.85
CA MET A 481 -18.17 -50.23 -13.06
C MET A 481 -17.75 -50.20 -11.59
N THR A 482 -18.71 -50.24 -10.67
CA THR A 482 -18.42 -50.26 -9.23
C THR A 482 -18.30 -51.70 -8.76
N PHE A 483 -17.19 -52.02 -8.09
CA PHE A 483 -16.96 -53.35 -7.51
C PHE A 483 -16.83 -53.28 -6.01
N ARG A 484 -17.29 -54.33 -5.32
CA ARG A 484 -16.99 -54.58 -3.91
C ARG A 484 -16.07 -55.79 -3.82
N TYR A 485 -14.85 -55.57 -3.39
CA TYR A 485 -13.84 -56.60 -3.17
C TYR A 485 -13.81 -57.01 -1.69
N ASN A 486 -13.95 -58.29 -1.41
CA ASN A 486 -13.78 -58.82 -0.06
C ASN A 486 -12.37 -59.46 0.06
N PRO A 487 -11.45 -58.89 0.85
CA PRO A 487 -10.07 -59.37 0.89
C PRO A 487 -9.87 -60.77 1.47
N GLU A 488 -10.75 -61.22 2.37
CA GLU A 488 -10.66 -62.56 2.99
C GLU A 488 -11.01 -63.66 1.99
N SER A 489 -12.14 -63.49 1.29
CA SER A 489 -12.61 -64.43 0.28
C SER A 489 -11.95 -64.25 -1.09
N LYS A 490 -11.26 -63.11 -1.30
CA LYS A 490 -10.67 -62.67 -2.58
C LYS A 490 -11.69 -62.60 -3.74
N LYS A 491 -12.97 -62.40 -3.42
CA LYS A 491 -14.05 -62.31 -4.41
C LYS A 491 -14.42 -60.86 -4.71
N PHE A 492 -14.65 -60.58 -5.99
CA PHE A 492 -15.26 -59.34 -6.45
C PHE A 492 -16.76 -59.54 -6.63
N VAL A 493 -17.54 -58.56 -6.23
CA VAL A 493 -18.99 -58.49 -6.46
C VAL A 493 -19.29 -57.21 -7.23
N HIS A 494 -19.90 -57.34 -8.40
CA HIS A 494 -20.37 -56.20 -9.16
C HIS A 494 -21.56 -55.54 -8.46
N VAL A 495 -21.51 -54.22 -8.28
CA VAL A 495 -22.59 -53.44 -7.68
C VAL A 495 -23.49 -52.95 -8.82
N PRO A 496 -24.80 -53.25 -8.81
CA PRO A 496 -25.71 -52.87 -9.90
C PRO A 496 -25.62 -51.38 -10.23
N THR A 497 -25.59 -51.01 -11.50
CA THR A 497 -25.60 -49.59 -11.90
C THR A 497 -27.03 -49.06 -11.86
N TYR A 498 -27.23 -47.87 -11.28
CA TYR A 498 -28.53 -47.18 -11.34
C TYR A 498 -28.60 -46.35 -12.62
N GLU A 499 -29.63 -46.54 -13.46
CA GLU A 499 -29.73 -45.96 -14.82
C GLU A 499 -29.54 -44.42 -14.90
N ARG A 500 -29.84 -43.69 -13.80
CA ARG A 500 -29.65 -42.23 -13.72
C ARG A 500 -28.24 -41.78 -13.30
N ILE A 501 -27.35 -42.70 -12.88
CA ILE A 501 -25.95 -42.43 -12.57
C ILE A 501 -25.13 -42.72 -13.83
N LEU A 502 -25.16 -41.83 -14.82
CA LEU A 502 -24.44 -41.98 -16.10
C LEU A 502 -22.90 -41.83 -15.98
N SER A 503 -22.28 -42.10 -14.82
CA SER A 503 -20.84 -41.90 -14.65
C SER A 503 -20.15 -42.70 -13.55
N VAL A 504 -18.84 -42.88 -13.73
CA VAL A 504 -17.84 -43.33 -12.74
C VAL A 504 -18.00 -42.59 -11.40
N PRO A 505 -18.20 -43.27 -10.26
CA PRO A 505 -18.21 -42.61 -8.95
C PRO A 505 -16.82 -42.05 -8.65
N ARG A 506 -16.74 -40.75 -8.37
CA ARG A 506 -15.49 -40.06 -8.02
C ARG A 506 -15.12 -40.24 -6.56
N VAL A 507 -16.13 -40.39 -5.70
CA VAL A 507 -15.96 -40.56 -4.27
C VAL A 507 -16.96 -41.58 -3.74
N ILE A 508 -16.49 -42.47 -2.87
CA ILE A 508 -17.29 -43.48 -2.18
C ILE A 508 -17.08 -43.31 -0.68
N GLN A 509 -18.17 -43.33 0.11
CA GLN A 509 -18.08 -43.22 1.56
C GLN A 509 -19.23 -43.94 2.28
N GLU A 510 -18.95 -44.55 3.43
CA GLU A 510 -19.96 -45.16 4.31
C GLU A 510 -20.56 -44.13 5.28
N ASP A 511 -21.88 -44.14 5.45
CA ASP A 511 -22.58 -43.33 6.44
C ASP A 511 -22.59 -43.94 7.85
N THR A 512 -23.20 -43.24 8.80
CA THR A 512 -23.27 -43.71 10.20
C THR A 512 -24.02 -45.03 10.36
N SER A 513 -24.96 -45.32 9.46
CA SER A 513 -25.84 -46.50 9.46
C SER A 513 -25.25 -47.69 8.67
N GLY A 514 -24.09 -47.51 8.04
CA GLY A 514 -23.41 -48.54 7.25
C GLY A 514 -23.88 -48.65 5.81
N HIS A 515 -24.63 -47.67 5.31
CA HIS A 515 -24.96 -47.57 3.89
C HIS A 515 -23.87 -46.81 3.14
N VAL A 516 -23.69 -47.11 1.86
CA VAL A 516 -22.59 -46.57 1.06
C VAL A 516 -23.12 -45.51 0.11
N TRP A 517 -22.56 -44.32 0.21
CA TRP A 517 -22.84 -43.20 -0.66
C TRP A 517 -21.82 -43.13 -1.77
N MET A 518 -22.30 -42.85 -2.98
CA MET A 518 -21.50 -42.71 -4.18
C MET A 518 -21.79 -41.36 -4.82
N ALA A 519 -20.74 -40.59 -5.07
CA ALA A 519 -20.83 -39.26 -5.67
C ALA A 519 -20.06 -39.20 -7.00
N GLY A 520 -20.71 -38.69 -8.04
CA GLY A 520 -20.17 -38.49 -9.39
C GLY A 520 -20.85 -37.29 -10.05
N HIS A 521 -21.58 -37.50 -11.15
CA HIS A 521 -22.51 -36.47 -11.68
C HIS A 521 -23.82 -36.35 -10.88
N SER A 522 -24.04 -37.25 -9.94
CA SER A 522 -25.15 -37.27 -8.99
C SER A 522 -24.68 -37.91 -7.69
N ILE A 523 -25.48 -37.79 -6.63
CA ILE A 523 -25.20 -38.42 -5.34
C ILE A 523 -26.29 -39.46 -5.09
N ALA A 524 -25.89 -40.70 -4.79
CA ALA A 524 -26.83 -41.78 -4.51
C ALA A 524 -26.37 -42.64 -3.34
N ARG A 525 -27.34 -43.19 -2.59
CA ARG A 525 -27.10 -44.11 -1.48
C ARG A 525 -27.42 -45.54 -1.88
N TYR A 526 -26.46 -46.42 -1.73
CA TYR A 526 -26.60 -47.86 -1.82
C TYR A 526 -26.90 -48.44 -0.45
N ASN A 527 -28.11 -48.97 -0.29
CA ASN A 527 -28.54 -49.60 0.95
C ASN A 527 -27.98 -51.03 1.02
N ILE A 528 -26.99 -51.22 1.90
CA ILE A 528 -26.30 -52.50 2.08
C ILE A 528 -27.25 -53.66 2.43
N ASN A 529 -28.34 -53.38 3.14
CA ASN A 529 -29.29 -54.40 3.60
C ASN A 529 -30.26 -54.80 2.48
N LEU A 530 -30.71 -53.83 1.67
CA LEU A 530 -31.61 -54.06 0.55
C LEU A 530 -30.88 -54.44 -0.75
N GLN A 531 -29.55 -54.31 -0.77
CA GLN A 531 -28.70 -54.51 -1.96
C GLN A 531 -29.15 -53.72 -3.19
N ARG A 532 -29.66 -52.50 -2.99
CA ARG A 532 -30.13 -51.60 -4.05
C ARG A 532 -29.94 -50.15 -3.66
N PHE A 533 -29.98 -49.27 -4.66
CA PHE A 533 -30.07 -47.83 -4.43
C PHE A 533 -31.47 -47.45 -3.95
N ASP A 534 -31.55 -46.67 -2.87
CA ASP A 534 -32.83 -46.29 -2.25
C ASP A 534 -33.00 -44.77 -2.05
N MET A 535 -31.96 -43.98 -2.27
CA MET A 535 -31.99 -42.52 -2.15
C MET A 535 -31.07 -41.86 -3.20
N MET A 536 -31.51 -40.72 -3.72
CA MET A 536 -30.77 -39.90 -4.69
C MET A 536 -30.91 -38.41 -4.34
N VAL A 537 -29.83 -37.66 -4.51
CA VAL A 537 -29.79 -36.20 -4.44
C VAL A 537 -29.25 -35.70 -5.79
N ASP A 538 -30.14 -35.14 -6.61
CA ASP A 538 -29.87 -34.77 -8.02
C ASP A 538 -29.94 -33.25 -8.29
N SER A 539 -30.52 -32.47 -7.38
CA SER A 539 -30.73 -31.04 -7.55
C SER A 539 -30.67 -30.30 -6.21
N PHE A 540 -30.05 -29.12 -6.24
CA PHE A 540 -30.02 -28.17 -5.12
C PHE A 540 -30.75 -26.90 -5.56
N PRO A 541 -31.79 -26.45 -4.84
CA PRO A 541 -32.46 -25.19 -5.14
C PRO A 541 -31.44 -24.05 -5.15
N TYR A 542 -31.44 -23.21 -6.19
CA TYR A 542 -30.63 -21.98 -6.32
C TYR A 542 -29.10 -22.15 -6.46
N ILE A 543 -28.55 -23.38 -6.48
CA ILE A 543 -27.12 -23.62 -6.76
C ILE A 543 -26.98 -24.12 -8.20
N LYS A 544 -26.35 -23.32 -9.07
CA LYS A 544 -26.03 -23.72 -10.44
C LYS A 544 -24.86 -24.70 -10.43
N MET A 545 -25.12 -25.97 -10.72
CA MET A 545 -24.09 -26.99 -10.97
C MET A 545 -24.04 -27.34 -12.46
N PRO A 546 -23.40 -26.51 -13.31
CA PRO A 546 -23.41 -26.70 -14.75
C PRO A 546 -22.85 -28.07 -15.18
N ASP A 547 -21.76 -28.53 -14.54
CA ASP A 547 -21.14 -29.82 -14.83
C ASP A 547 -21.77 -31.00 -14.06
N LYS A 548 -22.65 -30.71 -13.09
CA LYS A 548 -23.21 -31.65 -12.08
C LYS A 548 -22.19 -32.53 -11.34
N GLN A 549 -20.89 -32.31 -11.52
CA GLN A 549 -19.83 -33.18 -11.00
C GLN A 549 -19.44 -32.81 -9.56
N VAL A 550 -19.51 -33.79 -8.67
CA VAL A 550 -18.99 -33.71 -7.29
C VAL A 550 -17.54 -34.17 -7.28
N ASN A 551 -16.65 -33.33 -6.75
CA ASN A 551 -15.22 -33.66 -6.67
C ASN A 551 -14.83 -34.32 -5.35
N SER A 552 -15.42 -33.86 -4.25
CA SER A 552 -15.13 -34.34 -2.91
C SER A 552 -16.40 -34.35 -2.06
N PHE A 553 -16.46 -35.28 -1.10
CA PHE A 553 -17.68 -35.66 -0.39
C PHE A 553 -17.35 -36.14 1.03
N ALA A 554 -18.12 -35.68 2.02
CA ALA A 554 -18.06 -36.16 3.41
C ALA A 554 -19.45 -36.18 4.06
N ILE A 555 -19.72 -37.20 4.89
CA ILE A 555 -20.94 -37.26 5.72
C ILE A 555 -20.56 -37.15 7.18
N ASP A 556 -21.22 -36.24 7.91
CA ASP A 556 -21.01 -36.10 9.36
C ASP A 556 -21.97 -36.94 10.21
N GLN A 557 -21.75 -36.92 11.52
CA GLN A 557 -22.55 -37.69 12.48
C GLN A 557 -24.01 -37.24 12.59
N GLN A 558 -24.34 -36.04 12.10
CA GLN A 558 -25.72 -35.52 12.05
C GLN A 558 -26.41 -35.84 10.71
N ASN A 559 -25.81 -36.73 9.88
CA ASN A 559 -26.27 -37.05 8.53
C ASN A 559 -26.39 -35.82 7.63
N ARG A 560 -25.51 -34.83 7.81
CA ARG A 560 -25.35 -33.73 6.84
C ARG A 560 -24.30 -34.12 5.82
N ILE A 561 -24.64 -33.92 4.56
CA ILE A 561 -23.75 -34.15 3.42
C ILE A 561 -22.96 -32.88 3.15
N TRP A 562 -21.64 -33.00 3.17
CA TRP A 562 -20.71 -31.97 2.78
C TRP A 562 -20.16 -32.35 1.40
N LEU A 563 -20.26 -31.44 0.44
CA LEU A 563 -19.89 -31.69 -0.94
C LEU A 563 -19.35 -30.43 -1.61
N ASN A 564 -18.59 -30.61 -2.69
CA ASN A 564 -18.19 -29.51 -3.56
C ASN A 564 -18.34 -29.88 -5.03
N SER A 565 -18.63 -28.88 -5.86
CA SER A 565 -18.47 -28.94 -7.31
C SER A 565 -17.49 -27.86 -7.76
N ASN A 566 -17.00 -27.95 -9.01
CA ASN A 566 -16.11 -26.93 -9.57
C ASN A 566 -16.71 -25.53 -9.41
N ASN A 567 -15.90 -24.58 -8.95
CA ASN A 567 -16.21 -23.17 -8.78
C ASN A 567 -17.42 -22.84 -7.87
N ASN A 568 -17.89 -23.79 -7.06
CA ASN A 568 -19.08 -23.62 -6.21
C ASN A 568 -18.78 -23.73 -4.72
N GLY A 569 -17.52 -23.74 -4.28
CA GLY A 569 -17.19 -23.79 -2.86
C GLY A 569 -17.72 -25.04 -2.16
N LEU A 570 -17.99 -24.92 -0.86
CA LEU A 570 -18.48 -25.99 -0.02
C LEU A 570 -19.99 -25.86 0.21
N ILE A 571 -20.70 -26.96 0.00
CA ILE A 571 -22.14 -27.06 0.24
C ILE A 571 -22.37 -28.06 1.37
N CYS A 572 -23.15 -27.66 2.37
CA CYS A 572 -23.61 -28.52 3.45
C CYS A 572 -25.12 -28.73 3.28
N TYR A 573 -25.54 -29.95 2.99
CA TYR A 573 -26.93 -30.34 2.82
C TYR A 573 -27.40 -31.20 4.00
N ASP A 574 -28.40 -30.73 4.73
CA ASP A 574 -29.04 -31.46 5.81
C ASP A 574 -30.15 -32.36 5.22
N ILE A 575 -29.91 -33.67 5.23
CA ILE A 575 -30.84 -34.66 4.67
C ILE A 575 -32.19 -34.63 5.40
N THR A 576 -32.18 -34.40 6.72
CA THR A 576 -33.39 -34.46 7.56
C THR A 576 -34.26 -33.23 7.34
N ARG A 577 -33.63 -32.05 7.27
CA ARG A 577 -34.32 -30.77 7.11
C ARG A 577 -34.54 -30.34 5.66
N GLN A 578 -33.95 -31.05 4.70
CA GLN A 578 -33.92 -30.66 3.29
C GLN A 578 -33.47 -29.21 3.07
N SER A 579 -32.49 -28.77 3.87
CA SER A 579 -31.97 -27.40 3.83
C SER A 579 -30.47 -27.43 3.53
N TYR A 580 -29.95 -26.37 2.93
CA TYR A 580 -28.52 -26.28 2.62
C TYR A 580 -27.88 -25.00 3.14
N ARG A 581 -26.57 -25.04 3.30
CA ARG A 581 -25.70 -23.89 3.54
C ARG A 581 -24.58 -23.89 2.51
N HIS A 582 -24.20 -22.70 2.06
CA HIS A 582 -23.20 -22.50 1.03
C HIS A 582 -22.06 -21.64 1.57
N PHE A 583 -20.84 -22.14 1.43
CA PHE A 583 -19.62 -21.46 1.86
C PHE A 583 -18.69 -21.27 0.67
N THR A 584 -18.19 -20.06 0.52
CA THR A 584 -17.33 -19.63 -0.60
C THR A 584 -16.16 -18.82 -0.05
N ARG A 585 -15.30 -18.30 -0.92
CA ARG A 585 -14.22 -17.35 -0.55
C ARG A 585 -14.70 -16.17 0.30
N SER A 586 -15.90 -15.64 0.06
CA SER A 586 -16.46 -14.53 0.86
C SER A 586 -16.74 -14.91 2.32
N HIS A 587 -16.86 -16.21 2.61
CA HIS A 587 -17.08 -16.74 3.95
C HIS A 587 -15.77 -17.15 4.67
N GLY A 588 -14.62 -17.01 3.99
CA GLY A 588 -13.30 -17.28 4.54
C GLY A 588 -12.59 -18.51 3.96
N LEU A 589 -13.14 -19.21 2.97
CA LEU A 589 -12.43 -20.29 2.27
C LEU A 589 -11.23 -19.73 1.46
N PRO A 590 -10.10 -20.46 1.35
CA PRO A 590 -8.98 -20.08 0.50
C PRO A 590 -9.34 -20.09 -1.00
N ASP A 591 -10.13 -21.07 -1.42
CA ASP A 591 -10.58 -21.26 -2.81
C ASP A 591 -12.00 -21.84 -2.83
N ASP A 592 -12.71 -21.63 -3.93
CA ASP A 592 -14.01 -22.27 -4.17
C ASP A 592 -13.82 -23.69 -4.76
N ASN A 593 -12.61 -24.05 -5.18
CA ASN A 593 -12.25 -25.38 -5.66
C ASN A 593 -11.59 -26.21 -4.55
N ILE A 594 -12.26 -27.30 -4.15
CA ILE A 594 -11.83 -28.22 -3.09
C ILE A 594 -11.42 -29.56 -3.72
N ALA A 595 -10.20 -30.00 -3.45
CA ALA A 595 -9.63 -31.28 -3.89
C ALA A 595 -10.05 -32.45 -2.99
N SER A 596 -10.00 -32.25 -1.67
CA SER A 596 -10.29 -33.29 -0.69
C SER A 596 -10.86 -32.71 0.59
N MET A 597 -11.64 -33.52 1.30
CA MET A 597 -12.18 -33.19 2.60
C MET A 597 -12.14 -34.39 3.56
N ILE A 598 -11.94 -34.13 4.85
CA ILE A 598 -11.91 -35.18 5.88
C ILE A 598 -12.45 -34.64 7.21
N ILE A 599 -13.26 -35.45 7.90
CA ILE A 599 -13.80 -35.11 9.21
C ILE A 599 -12.89 -35.69 10.29
N ILE A 600 -12.42 -34.84 11.21
CA ILE A 600 -11.61 -35.21 12.37
C ILE A 600 -12.25 -34.59 13.61
N GLY A 601 -12.87 -35.42 14.44
CA GLY A 601 -13.60 -34.97 15.63
C GLY A 601 -14.75 -34.02 15.25
N LYS A 602 -14.71 -32.79 15.77
CA LYS A 602 -15.72 -31.73 15.54
C LYS A 602 -15.41 -30.81 14.35
N ASN A 603 -14.39 -31.14 13.57
CA ASN A 603 -13.82 -30.27 12.54
C ASN A 603 -13.78 -30.99 11.19
N LEU A 604 -14.12 -30.27 10.13
CA LEU A 604 -13.99 -30.71 8.74
C LEU A 604 -12.82 -29.97 8.11
N TRP A 605 -11.79 -30.72 7.74
CA TRP A 605 -10.61 -30.22 7.05
C TRP A 605 -10.84 -30.28 5.54
N LEU A 606 -10.40 -29.23 4.84
CA LEU A 606 -10.63 -29.00 3.43
C LEU A 606 -9.30 -28.67 2.77
N ALA A 607 -8.99 -29.36 1.69
CA ALA A 607 -7.86 -29.04 0.83
C ALA A 607 -8.37 -28.28 -0.37
N CYS A 608 -8.18 -26.97 -0.37
CA CYS A 608 -8.54 -26.08 -1.47
C CYS A 608 -7.36 -25.96 -2.42
N TYR A 609 -7.59 -25.65 -3.70
CA TYR A 609 -6.48 -25.52 -4.67
C TYR A 609 -5.46 -24.45 -4.24
N SER A 610 -5.93 -23.38 -3.59
CA SER A 610 -5.09 -22.27 -3.12
C SER A 610 -4.72 -22.34 -1.62
N GLY A 611 -4.99 -23.43 -0.91
CA GLY A 611 -4.64 -23.55 0.52
C GLY A 611 -5.46 -24.57 1.30
N ILE A 612 -5.30 -24.62 2.62
CA ILE A 612 -6.04 -25.54 3.49
C ILE A 612 -7.04 -24.75 4.32
N ALA A 613 -8.21 -25.33 4.59
CA ALA A 613 -9.19 -24.75 5.50
C ALA A 613 -9.71 -25.78 6.50
N CYS A 614 -10.23 -25.28 7.61
CA CYS A 614 -10.89 -26.08 8.62
C CYS A 614 -12.18 -25.37 9.03
N ILE A 615 -13.29 -26.09 8.97
CA ILE A 615 -14.60 -25.61 9.41
C ILE A 615 -15.04 -26.39 10.65
N ASN A 616 -15.45 -25.66 11.69
CA ASN A 616 -16.05 -26.30 12.85
C ASN A 616 -17.49 -26.72 12.55
N LEU A 617 -17.82 -27.99 12.75
CA LEU A 617 -19.10 -28.58 12.36
C LEU A 617 -20.31 -28.05 13.16
N GLN A 618 -20.08 -27.43 14.32
CA GLN A 618 -21.12 -26.88 15.19
C GLN A 618 -21.31 -25.36 14.98
N THR A 619 -20.21 -24.60 14.98
CA THR A 619 -20.26 -23.13 14.88
C THR A 619 -20.19 -22.62 13.44
N PHE A 620 -19.80 -23.47 12.49
CA PHE A 620 -19.53 -23.13 11.08
C PHE A 620 -18.42 -22.08 10.89
N LYS A 621 -17.60 -21.81 11.92
CA LYS A 621 -16.45 -20.92 11.81
C LYS A 621 -15.38 -21.58 10.94
N ILE A 622 -14.90 -20.83 9.93
CA ILE A 622 -13.83 -21.24 9.02
C ILE A 622 -12.51 -20.59 9.45
N VAL A 623 -11.46 -21.40 9.51
CA VAL A 623 -10.06 -20.98 9.69
C VAL A 623 -9.26 -21.50 8.50
N SER A 624 -8.45 -20.63 7.91
CA SER A 624 -7.70 -20.91 6.69
C SER A 624 -6.20 -20.89 6.95
N PHE A 625 -5.47 -21.72 6.21
CA PHE A 625 -4.04 -21.94 6.37
C PHE A 625 -3.33 -21.88 5.01
N GLY A 626 -2.16 -21.25 4.97
CA GLY A 626 -1.37 -21.11 3.75
C GLY A 626 0.13 -21.08 4.03
N LYS A 627 0.89 -20.40 3.15
CA LYS A 627 2.35 -20.26 3.24
C LYS A 627 2.83 -19.76 4.61
N GLU A 628 2.14 -18.78 5.15
CA GLU A 628 2.42 -18.16 6.47
C GLU A 628 2.29 -19.15 7.63
N ASP A 629 1.60 -20.28 7.43
CA ASP A 629 1.41 -21.35 8.40
C ASP A 629 2.39 -22.52 8.21
N GLY A 630 3.31 -22.41 7.24
CA GLY A 630 4.31 -23.43 6.91
C GLY A 630 3.92 -24.37 5.78
N PHE A 631 2.76 -24.18 5.14
CA PHE A 631 2.41 -24.95 3.94
C PHE A 631 3.22 -24.50 2.72
N PRO A 632 3.42 -25.37 1.72
CA PRO A 632 4.12 -24.99 0.50
C PRO A 632 3.31 -23.95 -0.30
N ASP A 633 4.00 -23.01 -0.93
CA ASP A 633 3.40 -21.97 -1.80
C ASP A 633 3.11 -22.52 -3.20
N MET A 634 2.28 -23.56 -3.26
CA MET A 634 1.95 -24.28 -4.49
C MET A 634 0.52 -24.78 -4.43
N THR A 635 -0.07 -25.02 -5.60
CA THR A 635 -1.46 -25.47 -5.68
C THR A 635 -1.62 -26.90 -5.20
N VAL A 636 -2.65 -27.15 -4.39
CA VAL A 636 -3.12 -28.52 -4.11
C VAL A 636 -3.67 -29.10 -5.41
N VAL A 637 -3.22 -30.30 -5.76
CA VAL A 637 -3.57 -30.92 -7.03
C VAL A 637 -5.01 -31.42 -7.03
N ARG A 638 -5.67 -31.33 -8.18
CA ARG A 638 -6.95 -32.02 -8.42
C ARG A 638 -6.81 -33.53 -8.23
N GLY A 639 -7.49 -34.04 -7.20
CA GLY A 639 -7.49 -35.46 -6.83
C GLY A 639 -6.61 -35.78 -5.62
N ALA A 640 -5.82 -34.82 -5.11
CA ALA A 640 -5.06 -34.97 -3.89
C ALA A 640 -5.97 -35.30 -2.71
N ARG A 641 -5.65 -36.33 -1.92
CA ARG A 641 -6.43 -36.81 -0.78
C ARG A 641 -5.72 -36.59 0.54
N PHE A 642 -6.53 -36.39 1.57
CA PHE A 642 -6.05 -36.40 2.95
C PHE A 642 -5.94 -37.81 3.48
N PHE A 643 -4.86 -38.06 4.22
CA PHE A 643 -4.73 -39.25 5.05
C PHE A 643 -4.52 -38.84 6.50
N TYR A 644 -5.32 -39.39 7.41
CA TYR A 644 -5.20 -39.15 8.84
C TYR A 644 -4.65 -40.38 9.56
N ASP A 645 -3.44 -40.26 10.08
CA ASP A 645 -2.81 -41.25 10.96
C ASP A 645 -3.34 -41.03 12.38
N THR A 646 -4.30 -41.86 12.77
CA THR A 646 -4.94 -41.81 14.09
C THR A 646 -3.97 -42.12 15.24
N ALA A 647 -2.91 -42.90 15.00
CA ALA A 647 -1.96 -43.29 16.05
C ALA A 647 -1.02 -42.15 16.43
N LEU A 648 -0.62 -41.32 15.46
CA LEU A 648 0.26 -40.17 15.68
C LEU A 648 -0.48 -38.83 15.75
N HIS A 649 -1.80 -38.82 15.52
CA HIS A 649 -2.59 -37.60 15.33
C HIS A 649 -1.97 -36.68 14.26
N GLN A 650 -1.63 -37.26 13.11
CA GLN A 650 -0.99 -36.54 12.00
C GLN A 650 -1.82 -36.64 10.73
N LEU A 651 -1.89 -35.54 10.00
CA LEU A 651 -2.59 -35.41 8.75
C LEU A 651 -1.58 -35.21 7.63
N TYR A 652 -1.73 -35.98 6.55
CA TYR A 652 -0.83 -36.00 5.41
C TYR A 652 -1.57 -35.54 4.15
N MET A 653 -0.86 -34.82 3.29
CA MET A 653 -1.36 -34.35 2.01
C MET A 653 -0.26 -34.28 0.96
N GLY A 654 -0.59 -34.68 -0.27
CA GLY A 654 0.22 -34.46 -1.45
C GLY A 654 -0.03 -33.09 -2.08
N PHE A 655 1.04 -32.48 -2.57
CA PHE A 655 1.00 -31.31 -3.44
C PHE A 655 1.55 -31.70 -4.83
N SER A 656 1.84 -30.73 -5.69
CA SER A 656 2.39 -31.02 -7.02
C SER A 656 3.74 -31.74 -6.89
N ASP A 657 4.70 -31.17 -6.17
CA ASP A 657 6.07 -31.71 -6.12
C ASP A 657 6.61 -31.90 -4.69
N ALA A 658 5.70 -32.00 -3.70
CA ALA A 658 6.03 -32.17 -2.30
C ALA A 658 4.92 -32.92 -1.55
N ILE A 659 5.27 -33.44 -0.37
CA ILE A 659 4.29 -33.93 0.61
C ILE A 659 4.39 -33.09 1.88
N ALA A 660 3.25 -32.87 2.53
CA ALA A 660 3.20 -32.21 3.83
C ALA A 660 2.57 -33.10 4.90
N ARG A 661 3.05 -32.94 6.13
CA ARG A 661 2.51 -33.55 7.34
C ARG A 661 2.33 -32.50 8.42
N PHE A 662 1.18 -32.49 9.09
CA PHE A 662 0.93 -31.61 10.22
C PHE A 662 -0.01 -32.24 11.24
N ASN A 663 0.01 -31.74 12.48
CA ASN A 663 -0.96 -32.11 13.51
C ASN A 663 -2.17 -31.16 13.43
N PRO A 664 -3.39 -31.67 13.16
CA PRO A 664 -4.58 -30.82 13.04
C PRO A 664 -4.91 -30.05 14.34
N ASP A 665 -4.69 -30.64 15.52
CA ASP A 665 -4.99 -29.99 16.79
C ASP A 665 -4.01 -28.85 17.10
N ASP A 666 -2.72 -29.02 16.73
CA ASP A 666 -1.72 -27.97 16.89
C ASP A 666 -2.01 -26.76 15.99
N MET A 667 -2.47 -27.00 14.76
CA MET A 667 -2.83 -25.95 13.80
C MET A 667 -4.01 -25.10 14.26
N LEU A 668 -4.94 -25.67 15.05
CA LEU A 668 -6.12 -24.98 15.55
C LEU A 668 -5.91 -24.26 16.87
N LYS A 669 -4.70 -24.31 17.45
CA LYS A 669 -4.39 -23.56 18.67
C LYS A 669 -4.56 -22.05 18.41
N PRO A 670 -5.26 -21.31 19.30
CA PRO A 670 -5.45 -19.88 19.13
C PRO A 670 -4.12 -19.15 19.02
N LYS A 671 -3.92 -18.37 17.96
CA LYS A 671 -2.76 -17.48 17.85
C LYS A 671 -2.99 -16.21 18.66
N SER A 672 -1.94 -15.70 19.31
CA SER A 672 -2.02 -14.45 20.07
C SER A 672 -2.44 -13.28 19.16
N PRO A 673 -3.47 -12.50 19.53
CA PRO A 673 -3.87 -11.33 18.76
C PRO A 673 -2.78 -10.24 18.79
N PRO A 674 -2.68 -9.40 17.75
CA PRO A 674 -1.80 -8.24 17.77
C PRO A 674 -2.18 -7.26 18.88
N ASN A 675 -1.19 -6.58 19.45
CA ASN A 675 -1.46 -5.41 20.28
C ASN A 675 -1.79 -4.23 19.36
N VAL A 676 -3.05 -3.76 19.39
CA VAL A 676 -3.53 -2.66 18.56
C VAL A 676 -3.49 -1.35 19.34
N PHE A 677 -2.95 -0.30 18.73
CA PHE A 677 -2.86 1.05 19.27
C PHE A 677 -2.93 2.09 18.14
N ILE A 678 -2.99 3.36 18.50
CA ILE A 678 -2.87 4.46 17.53
C ILE A 678 -1.40 4.85 17.48
N GLU A 679 -0.76 4.63 16.35
CA GLU A 679 0.67 4.93 16.14
C GLU A 679 0.88 6.42 15.96
N SER A 680 0.06 7.08 15.15
CA SER A 680 0.14 8.52 14.96
C SER A 680 -1.21 9.12 14.64
N LEU A 681 -1.38 10.35 15.11
CA LEU A 681 -2.49 11.23 14.77
C LEU A 681 -1.91 12.51 14.18
N GLN A 682 -2.37 12.89 12.99
CA GLN A 682 -2.00 14.13 12.32
C GLN A 682 -3.25 14.96 12.10
N ILE A 683 -3.19 16.23 12.48
CA ILE A 683 -4.27 17.21 12.26
C ILE A 683 -3.69 18.30 11.38
N SER A 684 -4.26 18.48 10.18
CA SER A 684 -3.82 19.48 9.21
C SER A 684 -2.30 19.44 8.94
N GLY A 685 -1.73 18.23 8.86
CA GLY A 685 -0.29 18.00 8.64
C GLY A 685 0.59 18.03 9.91
N LYS A 686 0.08 18.49 11.06
CA LYS A 686 0.83 18.51 12.32
C LYS A 686 0.63 17.22 13.11
N LYS A 687 1.73 16.52 13.44
CA LYS A 687 1.70 15.33 14.32
C LYS A 687 1.35 15.73 15.76
N ILE A 688 0.47 14.95 16.39
CA ILE A 688 0.07 15.11 17.79
C ILE A 688 0.42 13.85 18.56
N ASN A 689 1.02 14.03 19.73
CA ASN A 689 1.29 12.95 20.66
C ASN A 689 -0.03 12.46 21.27
N PHE A 690 -0.44 11.25 20.90
CA PHE A 690 -1.63 10.62 21.45
C PHE A 690 -1.26 9.74 22.65
N LEU A 691 -1.79 10.08 23.83
CA LEU A 691 -1.81 9.18 24.97
C LEU A 691 -3.14 8.40 25.00
N PRO A 692 -3.14 7.10 25.32
CA PRO A 692 -4.38 6.36 25.54
C PRO A 692 -5.27 7.09 26.55
N GLN A 693 -6.57 7.25 26.23
CA GLN A 693 -7.58 7.99 27.00
C GLN A 693 -7.49 9.54 26.96
N GLN A 694 -6.56 10.12 26.21
CA GLN A 694 -6.49 11.57 26.06
C GLN A 694 -7.64 12.09 25.18
N HIS A 695 -8.36 13.09 25.69
CA HIS A 695 -9.34 13.83 24.89
C HIS A 695 -8.62 14.78 23.93
N ILE A 696 -8.86 14.62 22.63
CA ILE A 696 -8.30 15.49 21.60
C ILE A 696 -9.36 16.51 21.21
N SER A 697 -8.97 17.78 21.26
CA SER A 697 -9.76 18.88 20.74
C SER A 697 -9.06 19.50 19.54
N THR A 698 -9.83 19.87 18.53
CA THR A 698 -9.35 20.43 17.26
C THR A 698 -10.26 21.57 16.81
N SER A 699 -9.75 22.48 15.99
CA SER A 699 -10.52 23.61 15.46
C SER A 699 -11.40 23.16 14.29
N TRP A 700 -12.53 23.83 14.07
CA TRP A 700 -13.32 23.66 12.84
C TRP A 700 -12.54 23.98 11.55
N GLN A 701 -11.41 24.69 11.65
CA GLN A 701 -10.51 24.98 10.52
C GLN A 701 -9.62 23.80 10.13
N ASP A 702 -9.49 22.82 11.03
CA ASP A 702 -8.68 21.64 10.80
C ASP A 702 -9.44 20.62 9.95
N ASN A 703 -9.23 20.70 8.63
CA ASN A 703 -10.07 19.99 7.66
C ASN A 703 -9.65 18.53 7.42
N GLU A 704 -8.46 18.11 7.86
CA GLU A 704 -7.95 16.75 7.64
C GLU A 704 -7.38 16.17 8.94
N ILE A 705 -7.93 15.02 9.34
CA ILE A 705 -7.42 14.21 10.45
C ILE A 705 -6.95 12.88 9.89
N ARG A 706 -5.64 12.65 9.90
CA ARG A 706 -5.02 11.39 9.47
C ARG A 706 -4.63 10.55 10.67
N ILE A 707 -5.02 9.28 10.64
CA ILE A 707 -4.87 8.34 11.75
C ILE A 707 -4.14 7.12 11.22
N THR A 708 -3.07 6.73 11.91
CA THR A 708 -2.33 5.50 11.61
C THR A 708 -2.51 4.51 12.76
N ILE A 709 -3.02 3.33 12.44
CA ILE A 709 -3.26 2.24 13.39
C ILE A 709 -1.97 1.42 13.51
N GLY A 710 -1.38 1.36 14.70
CA GLY A 710 -0.32 0.41 15.00
C GLY A 710 -0.90 -0.94 15.38
N ALA A 711 -0.39 -2.02 14.78
CA ALA A 711 -0.67 -3.37 15.24
C ALA A 711 0.60 -4.22 15.15
N ILE A 712 1.07 -4.69 16.30
CA ILE A 712 2.34 -5.43 16.37
C ILE A 712 2.03 -6.92 16.54
N ASN A 713 2.40 -7.70 15.53
CA ASN A 713 2.40 -9.17 15.60
C ASN A 713 3.39 -9.75 14.58
N PHE A 714 4.41 -10.43 15.10
CA PHE A 714 5.45 -11.02 14.27
C PHE A 714 4.98 -12.37 13.69
N SER A 715 4.17 -13.15 14.40
CA SER A 715 3.80 -14.51 13.98
C SER A 715 2.85 -14.60 12.77
N VAL A 716 2.07 -13.55 12.46
CA VAL A 716 1.02 -13.61 11.40
C VAL A 716 0.98 -12.35 10.52
N GLY A 717 2.12 -11.67 10.40
CA GLY A 717 2.30 -10.30 9.88
C GLY A 717 1.43 -9.93 8.67
N ASN A 718 1.40 -10.76 7.63
CA ASN A 718 0.73 -10.45 6.35
C ASN A 718 -0.79 -10.70 6.35
N SER A 719 -1.32 -11.40 7.35
CA SER A 719 -2.77 -11.68 7.45
C SER A 719 -3.55 -10.55 8.13
N GLN A 720 -2.89 -9.54 8.67
CA GLN A 720 -3.53 -8.47 9.41
C GLN A 720 -4.34 -7.58 8.46
N ARG A 721 -5.57 -7.27 8.85
CA ARG A 721 -6.48 -6.38 8.13
C ARG A 721 -7.08 -5.36 9.07
N PHE A 722 -7.26 -4.14 8.57
CA PHE A 722 -7.74 -3.02 9.34
C PHE A 722 -9.09 -2.53 8.82
N ALA A 723 -9.92 -2.06 9.73
CA ALA A 723 -11.16 -1.39 9.41
C ALA A 723 -11.47 -0.32 10.45
N TYR A 724 -12.23 0.69 10.05
CA TYR A 724 -12.65 1.76 10.95
C TYR A 724 -14.12 2.14 10.73
N ARG A 725 -14.70 2.82 11.72
CA ARG A 725 -16.01 3.48 11.60
C ARG A 725 -16.09 4.68 12.53
N ILE A 726 -16.92 5.64 12.16
CA ILE A 726 -17.29 6.79 12.99
C ILE A 726 -18.69 6.50 13.52
N LEU A 727 -18.83 6.29 14.82
CA LEU A 727 -20.10 5.89 15.44
C LEU A 727 -21.12 7.03 15.34
N LYS A 728 -22.24 6.75 14.66
CA LYS A 728 -23.51 7.50 14.80
C LYS A 728 -24.51 6.68 15.62
N ASP A 729 -24.57 5.38 15.35
CA ASP A 729 -25.42 4.38 16.00
C ASP A 729 -24.71 3.01 16.05
N SER A 730 -25.32 2.00 16.68
CA SER A 730 -24.73 0.64 16.78
C SER A 730 -24.64 -0.08 15.43
N THR A 731 -25.46 0.32 14.44
CA THR A 731 -25.57 -0.34 13.12
C THR A 731 -24.63 0.23 12.05
N THR A 732 -23.92 1.32 12.34
CA THR A 732 -22.99 1.96 11.38
C THR A 732 -21.97 0.96 10.82
N ALA A 733 -21.92 0.87 9.49
CA ALA A 733 -21.07 -0.07 8.74
C ALA A 733 -19.57 0.20 8.91
N TRP A 734 -18.77 -0.86 8.86
CA TRP A 734 -17.30 -0.78 8.89
C TRP A 734 -16.74 -0.43 7.52
N GLN A 735 -15.85 0.55 7.47
CA GLN A 735 -15.05 0.84 6.29
C GLN A 735 -13.76 0.02 6.33
N GLN A 736 -13.50 -0.75 5.27
CA GLN A 736 -12.35 -1.65 5.17
C GLN A 736 -11.13 -0.89 4.66
N LEU A 737 -9.98 -1.05 5.32
CA LEU A 737 -8.70 -0.47 4.93
C LEU A 737 -7.74 -1.50 4.29
N GLY A 738 -8.13 -2.77 4.28
CA GLY A 738 -7.27 -3.85 3.80
C GLY A 738 -6.04 -4.00 4.70
N SER A 739 -4.86 -4.15 4.10
CA SER A 739 -3.58 -4.20 4.81
C SER A 739 -3.02 -2.82 5.18
N HIS A 740 -3.62 -1.73 4.71
CA HIS A 740 -3.15 -0.37 4.99
C HIS A 740 -3.62 0.09 6.37
N PRO A 741 -2.72 0.41 7.32
CA PRO A 741 -3.11 0.80 8.67
C PRO A 741 -3.55 2.27 8.80
N SER A 742 -3.42 3.07 7.74
CA SER A 742 -3.66 4.51 7.77
C SER A 742 -4.92 4.92 7.03
N PHE A 743 -5.68 5.86 7.60
CA PHE A 743 -6.84 6.47 6.96
C PHE A 743 -6.93 7.95 7.30
N SER A 744 -7.61 8.72 6.45
CA SER A 744 -7.82 10.15 6.63
C SER A 744 -9.30 10.46 6.65
N ILE A 745 -9.73 11.28 7.61
CA ILE A 745 -11.08 11.80 7.70
C ILE A 745 -11.05 13.28 7.36
N SER A 746 -11.83 13.68 6.37
CA SER A 746 -11.94 15.07 5.95
C SER A 746 -13.26 15.69 6.43
N ASN A 747 -13.22 16.96 6.81
CA ASN A 747 -14.39 17.80 7.15
C ASN A 747 -15.32 17.21 8.22
N LEU A 748 -14.75 16.83 9.37
CA LEU A 748 -15.56 16.45 10.54
C LEU A 748 -16.38 17.65 11.06
N LEU A 749 -17.70 17.46 11.18
CA LEU A 749 -18.60 18.50 11.68
C LEU A 749 -18.27 18.88 13.13
N PRO A 750 -18.56 20.12 13.58
CA PRO A 750 -18.44 20.49 15.00
C PRO A 750 -19.23 19.55 15.91
N GLY A 751 -18.59 19.08 16.99
CA GLY A 751 -19.16 18.10 17.92
C GLY A 751 -18.16 17.04 18.37
N THR A 752 -18.62 16.14 19.26
CA THR A 752 -17.83 15.00 19.73
C THR A 752 -18.11 13.78 18.87
N HIS A 753 -17.05 13.20 18.30
CA HIS A 753 -17.10 12.02 17.43
C HIS A 753 -16.35 10.87 18.10
N ILE A 754 -16.96 9.68 18.05
CA ILE A 754 -16.35 8.45 18.54
C ILE A 754 -15.87 7.63 17.34
N ILE A 755 -14.56 7.43 17.24
CA ILE A 755 -13.95 6.66 16.15
C ILE A 755 -13.55 5.30 16.70
N GLN A 756 -14.04 4.25 16.05
CA GLN A 756 -13.66 2.87 16.35
C GLN A 756 -12.80 2.32 15.23
N VAL A 757 -11.68 1.70 15.60
CA VAL A 757 -10.81 0.96 14.71
C VAL A 757 -10.75 -0.49 15.15
N LYS A 758 -10.62 -1.40 14.19
CA LYS A 758 -10.36 -2.80 14.47
C LYS A 758 -9.22 -3.33 13.62
N CYS A 759 -8.40 -4.18 14.21
CA CYS A 759 -7.54 -5.10 13.49
C CYS A 759 -8.18 -6.48 13.55
N PHE A 760 -8.11 -7.26 12.47
CA PHE A 760 -8.58 -8.64 12.41
C PHE A 760 -7.65 -9.49 11.52
N SER A 761 -7.65 -10.81 11.70
CA SER A 761 -6.92 -11.72 10.82
C SER A 761 -7.78 -12.10 9.63
N LEU A 762 -7.23 -11.99 8.41
CA LEU A 762 -7.87 -12.47 7.18
C LEU A 762 -8.26 -13.96 7.29
N ASN A 763 -7.41 -14.74 7.96
CA ASN A 763 -7.58 -16.19 8.12
C ASN A 763 -8.39 -16.56 9.39
N ASN A 764 -8.99 -15.58 10.08
CA ASN A 764 -9.80 -15.76 11.29
C ASN A 764 -9.10 -16.45 12.47
N HIS A 765 -7.76 -16.44 12.53
CA HIS A 765 -6.99 -17.05 13.62
C HIS A 765 -7.26 -16.44 15.01
N TRP A 766 -7.67 -15.17 15.06
CA TRP A 766 -7.97 -14.45 16.29
C TRP A 766 -9.14 -13.47 16.10
N LEU A 767 -9.83 -13.13 17.18
CA LEU A 767 -11.02 -12.28 17.15
C LEU A 767 -10.65 -10.80 16.90
N PRO A 768 -11.49 -10.02 16.19
CA PRO A 768 -11.20 -8.61 15.92
C PRO A 768 -10.86 -7.84 17.20
N GLN A 769 -9.73 -7.14 17.19
CA GLN A 769 -9.25 -6.31 18.28
C GLN A 769 -9.75 -4.88 18.08
N LEU A 770 -10.65 -4.43 18.95
CA LEU A 770 -11.32 -3.12 18.85
C LEU A 770 -10.60 -2.07 19.71
N LYS A 771 -10.40 -0.88 19.16
CA LYS A 771 -9.98 0.32 19.89
C LYS A 771 -10.89 1.49 19.57
N GLU A 772 -11.16 2.30 20.58
CA GLU A 772 -12.02 3.47 20.51
C GLU A 772 -11.27 4.71 21.00
N PHE A 773 -11.49 5.84 20.35
CA PHE A 773 -11.03 7.15 20.82
C PHE A 773 -12.00 8.26 20.42
N ARG A 774 -11.95 9.37 21.15
CA ARG A 774 -12.88 10.49 21.04
C ARG A 774 -12.17 11.74 20.53
N ILE A 775 -12.74 12.38 19.51
CA ILE A 775 -12.27 13.66 18.98
C ILE A 775 -13.40 14.68 19.09
N THR A 776 -13.12 15.85 19.67
CA THR A 776 -14.06 16.97 19.76
C THR A 776 -13.63 18.09 18.81
N VAL A 777 -14.46 18.38 17.81
CA VAL A 777 -14.28 19.51 16.90
C VAL A 777 -15.00 20.73 17.48
N LEU A 778 -14.24 21.76 17.83
CA LEU A 778 -14.79 22.98 18.43
C LEU A 778 -15.53 23.82 17.38
N PRO A 779 -16.73 24.36 17.68
CA PRO A 779 -17.46 25.20 16.75
C PRO A 779 -16.74 26.53 16.49
N PRO A 780 -16.97 27.16 15.33
CA PRO A 780 -16.44 28.48 15.02
C PRO A 780 -16.91 29.54 16.02
N PHE A 781 -16.11 30.60 16.18
CA PHE A 781 -16.38 31.63 17.20
C PHE A 781 -17.75 32.31 17.01
N TRP A 782 -18.25 32.42 15.77
CA TRP A 782 -19.56 33.02 15.47
C TRP A 782 -20.76 32.16 15.85
N LYS A 783 -20.55 30.86 16.16
CA LYS A 783 -21.58 29.97 16.71
C LYS A 783 -21.51 29.84 18.24
N LYS A 784 -20.65 30.62 18.90
CA LYS A 784 -20.58 30.64 20.37
C LYS A 784 -21.61 31.63 20.90
N GLY A 785 -22.28 31.28 22.00
CA GLY A 785 -23.38 32.08 22.56
C GLY A 785 -23.03 33.53 22.89
N TRP A 786 -21.76 33.83 23.25
CA TRP A 786 -21.33 35.22 23.49
C TRP A 786 -21.35 36.08 22.21
N PHE A 787 -21.06 35.49 21.04
CA PHE A 787 -21.05 36.20 19.77
C PHE A 787 -22.48 36.43 19.27
N GLU A 788 -23.35 35.44 19.45
CA GLU A 788 -24.79 35.61 19.23
C GLU A 788 -25.35 36.73 20.12
N LEU A 789 -24.96 36.76 21.40
CA LEU A 789 -25.35 37.81 22.34
C LEU A 789 -24.78 39.19 21.92
N MET A 790 -23.54 39.24 21.44
CA MET A 790 -22.94 40.46 20.88
C MET A 790 -23.69 40.96 19.63
N LEU A 791 -24.10 40.06 18.72
CA LEU A 791 -24.92 40.40 17.56
C LEU A 791 -26.30 40.94 17.97
N ILE A 792 -26.93 40.33 18.98
CA ILE A 792 -28.18 40.83 19.56
C ILE A 792 -27.98 42.23 20.14
N LEU A 793 -26.91 42.47 20.90
CA LEU A 793 -26.59 43.80 21.43
C LEU A 793 -26.30 44.82 20.33
N LEU A 794 -25.60 44.44 19.26
CA LEU A 794 -25.38 45.28 18.08
C LEU A 794 -26.69 45.60 17.36
N ALA A 795 -27.60 44.63 17.24
CA ALA A 795 -28.93 44.86 16.67
C ALA A 795 -29.76 45.80 17.55
N ILE A 796 -29.74 45.63 18.88
CA ILE A 796 -30.39 46.54 19.83
C ILE A 796 -29.77 47.95 19.74
N LEU A 797 -28.45 48.07 19.66
CA LEU A 797 -27.75 49.34 19.49
C LEU A 797 -28.11 49.98 18.14
N PHE A 798 -28.17 49.20 17.06
CA PHE A 798 -28.58 49.68 15.75
C PHE A 798 -30.03 50.16 15.76
N ILE A 799 -30.95 49.40 16.37
CA ILE A 799 -32.35 49.81 16.56
C ILE A 799 -32.41 51.09 17.41
N TYR A 800 -31.63 51.19 18.48
CA TYR A 800 -31.54 52.38 19.32
C TYR A 800 -31.01 53.59 18.54
N LEU A 801 -29.93 53.43 17.79
CA LEU A 801 -29.36 54.47 16.92
C LEU A 801 -30.33 54.86 15.81
N PHE A 802 -31.06 53.90 15.24
CA PHE A 802 -32.11 54.13 14.23
C PHE A 802 -33.30 54.90 14.82
N ILE A 803 -33.76 54.55 16.02
CA ILE A 803 -34.80 55.29 16.74
C ILE A 803 -34.30 56.70 17.07
N ARG A 804 -33.05 56.85 17.52
CA ARG A 804 -32.44 58.15 17.82
C ARG A 804 -32.28 59.01 16.56
N TRP A 805 -31.93 58.39 15.44
CA TRP A 805 -31.84 59.04 14.13
C TRP A 805 -33.23 59.44 13.61
N LYS A 806 -34.25 58.58 13.75
CA LYS A 806 -35.64 58.86 13.38
C LYS A 806 -36.26 59.97 14.23
N THR A 807 -36.00 60.00 15.54
CA THR A 807 -36.46 61.07 16.44
C THR A 807 -35.72 62.38 16.19
N GLY A 808 -34.44 62.33 15.81
CA GLY A 808 -33.69 63.50 15.31
C GLY A 808 -34.25 64.06 14.00
N GLN A 809 -34.63 63.20 13.06
CA GLN A 809 -35.34 63.56 11.82
C GLN A 809 -36.72 64.17 12.09
N ALA A 810 -37.47 63.66 13.08
CA ALA A 810 -38.78 64.19 13.45
C ALA A 810 -38.70 65.62 14.04
N ARG A 811 -37.69 65.90 14.88
CA ARG A 811 -37.47 67.24 15.48
C ARG A 811 -37.02 68.29 14.46
N LYS A 812 -36.27 67.90 13.42
CA LYS A 812 -35.94 68.79 12.28
C LYS A 812 -37.17 69.15 11.44
N LYS A 813 -38.10 68.19 11.25
CA LYS A 813 -39.33 68.39 10.46
C LYS A 813 -40.38 69.29 11.12
N GLU A 814 -40.37 69.46 12.44
CA GLU A 814 -41.30 70.39 13.12
C GLU A 814 -40.88 71.86 13.01
N MET A 815 -39.58 72.16 13.11
CA MET A 815 -39.09 73.54 13.02
C MET A 815 -39.14 74.10 11.58
N GLU A 816 -39.10 73.24 10.56
CA GLU A 816 -39.21 73.64 9.15
C GLU A 816 -40.67 73.89 8.71
N LYS A 817 -41.67 73.27 9.37
CA LYS A 817 -43.08 73.36 8.98
C LYS A 817 -43.69 74.75 9.14
N THR A 818 -43.23 75.54 10.09
CA THR A 818 -43.79 76.87 10.42
C THR A 818 -43.33 77.98 9.47
N HIS A 819 -42.16 77.82 8.82
CA HIS A 819 -41.62 78.81 7.89
C HIS A 819 -41.99 78.51 6.42
N ILE A 820 -42.26 77.25 6.11
CA ILE A 820 -42.44 76.73 4.76
C ILE A 820 -43.90 76.80 4.25
N GLN A 821 -44.90 76.93 5.14
CA GLN A 821 -46.32 76.93 4.75
C GLN A 821 -46.75 78.09 3.83
N LYS A 822 -46.02 79.21 3.82
CA LYS A 822 -46.34 80.36 2.95
C LYS A 822 -45.67 80.33 1.57
N LEU A 823 -44.67 79.48 1.35
CA LEU A 823 -43.86 79.47 0.11
C LEU A 823 -44.04 78.20 -0.74
N LYS A 824 -44.78 77.18 -0.27
CA LYS A 824 -44.84 75.84 -0.89
C LYS A 824 -46.01 75.54 -1.84
N ALA A 825 -46.98 76.44 -2.02
CA ALA A 825 -48.17 76.13 -2.83
C ALA A 825 -47.85 76.05 -4.34
N ASP A 826 -46.88 76.83 -4.84
CA ASP A 826 -46.58 76.90 -6.28
C ASP A 826 -45.45 75.93 -6.73
N ASP A 827 -44.53 75.55 -5.85
CA ASP A 827 -43.39 74.66 -6.18
C ASP A 827 -43.78 73.16 -6.23
N TYR A 828 -44.80 72.75 -5.48
CA TYR A 828 -45.28 71.35 -5.43
C TYR A 828 -45.87 70.83 -6.75
N LYS A 829 -46.47 71.72 -7.55
CA LYS A 829 -47.10 71.34 -8.83
C LYS A 829 -46.05 70.96 -9.89
N SER A 830 -44.90 71.62 -9.89
CA SER A 830 -43.80 71.40 -10.85
C SER A 830 -42.96 70.14 -10.52
N GLN A 831 -42.78 69.80 -9.24
CA GLN A 831 -42.05 68.58 -8.84
C GLN A 831 -42.85 67.29 -9.10
N PHE A 832 -44.16 67.31 -8.90
CA PHE A 832 -45.03 66.14 -9.13
C PHE A 832 -45.06 65.70 -10.59
N GLU A 833 -45.07 66.66 -11.54
CA GLU A 833 -45.01 66.36 -12.97
C GLU A 833 -43.64 65.79 -13.40
N LEU A 834 -42.52 66.28 -12.83
CA LEU A 834 -41.18 65.73 -13.08
C LEU A 834 -41.05 64.26 -12.64
N GLU A 835 -41.62 63.89 -11.49
CA GLU A 835 -41.64 62.49 -11.02
C GLU A 835 -42.44 61.57 -11.96
N GLN A 836 -43.59 62.03 -12.48
CA GLN A 836 -44.40 61.22 -13.41
C GLN A 836 -43.68 60.93 -14.73
N ILE A 837 -42.98 61.93 -15.28
CA ILE A 837 -42.23 61.77 -16.54
C ILE A 837 -40.99 60.89 -16.33
N SER A 838 -40.24 61.09 -15.24
CA SER A 838 -39.07 60.26 -14.89
C SER A 838 -39.43 58.77 -14.75
N ASN A 839 -40.56 58.47 -14.08
CA ASN A 839 -41.03 57.09 -13.91
C ASN A 839 -41.43 56.44 -15.24
N TYR A 840 -42.08 57.19 -16.15
CA TYR A 840 -42.46 56.68 -17.47
C TYR A 840 -41.24 56.29 -18.30
N PHE A 841 -40.27 57.19 -18.47
CA PHE A 841 -39.07 56.90 -19.26
C PHE A 841 -38.21 55.80 -18.62
N SER A 842 -38.12 55.76 -17.29
CA SER A 842 -37.44 54.65 -16.58
C SER A 842 -38.08 53.29 -16.89
N SER A 843 -39.43 53.23 -16.98
CA SER A 843 -40.14 51.99 -17.34
C SER A 843 -39.97 51.60 -18.81
N SER A 844 -40.01 52.56 -19.74
CA SER A 844 -39.85 52.31 -21.19
C SER A 844 -38.46 51.76 -21.53
N LEU A 845 -37.43 52.24 -20.81
CA LEU A 845 -36.04 51.85 -21.03
C LEU A 845 -35.64 50.54 -20.34
N ALA A 846 -36.48 49.98 -19.46
CA ALA A 846 -36.13 48.79 -18.66
C ALA A 846 -35.77 47.58 -19.53
N ASP A 847 -36.57 47.33 -20.58
CA ASP A 847 -36.47 46.11 -21.40
C ASP A 847 -35.59 46.24 -22.66
N LYS A 848 -35.05 47.44 -22.94
CA LYS A 848 -34.19 47.68 -24.11
C LYS A 848 -32.80 47.09 -23.89
N LYS A 849 -32.27 46.40 -24.91
CA LYS A 849 -31.01 45.63 -24.83
C LYS A 849 -29.88 46.18 -25.68
N THR A 850 -30.17 47.09 -26.61
CA THR A 850 -29.15 47.73 -27.44
C THR A 850 -29.20 49.25 -27.28
N GLU A 851 -28.06 49.90 -27.53
CA GLU A 851 -27.95 51.36 -27.52
C GLU A 851 -28.92 52.00 -28.52
N GLU A 852 -29.04 51.43 -29.72
CA GLU A 852 -29.91 51.93 -30.79
C GLU A 852 -31.40 51.87 -30.40
N GLU A 853 -31.85 50.77 -29.78
CA GLU A 853 -33.22 50.64 -29.26
C GLU A 853 -33.57 51.71 -28.22
N VAL A 854 -32.60 52.06 -27.35
CA VAL A 854 -32.77 53.10 -26.32
C VAL A 854 -32.94 54.47 -26.96
N LEU A 855 -32.09 54.82 -27.93
CA LEU A 855 -32.09 56.14 -28.56
C LEU A 855 -33.35 56.38 -29.40
N TRP A 856 -33.77 55.39 -30.19
CA TRP A 856 -34.98 55.50 -31.01
C TRP A 856 -36.26 55.57 -30.18
N ASP A 857 -36.36 54.78 -29.11
CA ASP A 857 -37.51 54.79 -28.21
C ASP A 857 -37.68 56.17 -27.53
N VAL A 858 -36.56 56.80 -27.14
CA VAL A 858 -36.61 58.14 -26.53
C VAL A 858 -36.96 59.22 -27.54
N ALA A 859 -36.34 59.22 -28.73
CA ALA A 859 -36.65 60.20 -29.77
C ALA A 859 -38.15 60.14 -30.18
N GLN A 860 -38.73 58.94 -30.28
CA GLN A 860 -40.15 58.73 -30.57
C GLN A 860 -41.07 59.21 -29.44
N ASN A 861 -40.76 58.83 -28.20
CA ASN A 861 -41.59 59.17 -27.04
C ASN A 861 -41.56 60.67 -26.72
N LEU A 862 -40.42 61.35 -26.94
CA LEU A 862 -40.32 62.80 -26.76
C LEU A 862 -41.27 63.55 -27.70
N ILE A 863 -41.36 63.14 -28.97
CA ILE A 863 -42.31 63.74 -29.91
C ILE A 863 -43.75 63.36 -29.57
N GLY A 864 -44.02 62.07 -29.37
CA GLY A 864 -45.38 61.55 -29.17
C GLY A 864 -46.06 62.01 -27.88
N ARG A 865 -45.30 62.34 -26.81
CA ARG A 865 -45.86 62.77 -25.52
C ARG A 865 -45.55 64.22 -25.13
N MET A 866 -44.42 64.78 -25.53
CA MET A 866 -44.07 66.17 -25.21
C MET A 866 -44.52 67.15 -26.30
N ASN A 867 -45.13 66.63 -27.38
CA ASN A 867 -45.60 67.40 -28.52
C ASN A 867 -44.46 68.20 -29.19
N TYR A 868 -43.25 67.65 -29.17
CA TYR A 868 -42.11 68.22 -29.90
C TYR A 868 -42.25 67.90 -31.39
N VAL A 869 -41.65 68.73 -32.24
CA VAL A 869 -41.81 68.62 -33.70
C VAL A 869 -40.62 67.90 -34.34
N ASP A 870 -39.42 68.13 -33.83
CA ASP A 870 -38.18 67.50 -34.30
C ASP A 870 -37.33 67.10 -33.09
N CYS A 871 -36.76 65.90 -33.09
CA CYS A 871 -35.87 65.44 -32.04
C CYS A 871 -34.73 64.60 -32.64
N MET A 872 -33.49 65.00 -32.38
CA MET A 872 -32.28 64.36 -32.84
C MET A 872 -31.40 64.01 -31.64
N ILE A 873 -30.78 62.82 -31.67
CA ILE A 873 -29.85 62.38 -30.63
C ILE A 873 -28.51 62.03 -31.26
N TYR A 874 -27.46 62.65 -30.75
CA TYR A 874 -26.08 62.50 -31.21
C TYR A 874 -25.24 61.78 -30.15
N LEU A 875 -24.38 60.85 -30.57
CA LEU A 875 -23.39 60.22 -29.70
C LEU A 875 -21.99 60.37 -30.30
N TRP A 876 -20.95 60.23 -29.48
CA TRP A 876 -19.56 60.20 -29.98
C TRP A 876 -19.33 59.10 -31.01
N ASN A 877 -18.47 59.37 -32.00
CA ASN A 877 -17.85 58.32 -32.79
C ASN A 877 -16.80 57.55 -31.96
N GLU A 878 -16.32 56.42 -32.47
CA GLU A 878 -15.38 55.53 -31.75
C GLU A 878 -14.12 56.26 -31.26
N ASP A 879 -13.59 57.21 -32.05
CA ASP A 879 -12.38 57.97 -31.72
C ASP A 879 -12.65 59.24 -30.89
N LYS A 880 -13.92 59.53 -30.54
CA LYS A 880 -14.37 60.73 -29.80
C LYS A 880 -13.91 62.08 -30.40
N THR A 881 -13.84 62.16 -31.72
CA THR A 881 -13.44 63.36 -32.46
C THR A 881 -14.63 64.17 -32.95
N LYS A 882 -15.79 63.54 -33.16
CA LYS A 882 -17.04 64.17 -33.62
C LYS A 882 -18.25 63.45 -33.07
N MET A 883 -19.37 64.15 -32.93
CA MET A 883 -20.65 63.53 -32.60
C MET A 883 -21.43 63.21 -33.87
N VAL A 884 -21.94 61.99 -33.95
CA VAL A 884 -22.69 61.46 -35.10
C VAL A 884 -24.14 61.29 -34.67
N GLN A 885 -25.06 61.70 -35.53
CA GLN A 885 -26.48 61.49 -35.32
C GLN A 885 -26.80 59.99 -35.31
N LYS A 886 -27.38 59.49 -34.21
CA LYS A 886 -27.69 58.06 -34.00
C LYS A 886 -29.18 57.74 -34.04
N ALA A 887 -30.03 58.69 -33.67
CA ALA A 887 -31.48 58.56 -33.79
C ALA A 887 -32.09 59.93 -34.11
N ALA A 888 -33.15 59.95 -34.90
CA ALA A 888 -33.99 61.12 -35.08
C ALA A 888 -35.42 60.75 -35.40
N TYR A 889 -36.36 61.54 -34.92
CA TYR A 889 -37.78 61.35 -35.20
C TYR A 889 -38.40 62.72 -35.47
N GLY A 890 -39.39 62.78 -36.37
CA GLY A 890 -39.94 64.03 -36.90
C GLY A 890 -39.88 64.10 -38.43
N PRO A 891 -40.23 65.23 -39.06
CA PRO A 891 -40.22 65.40 -40.51
C PRO A 891 -38.86 65.08 -41.16
N LYS A 892 -37.76 65.27 -40.41
CA LYS A 892 -36.36 65.01 -40.81
C LYS A 892 -35.86 63.60 -40.46
N GLY A 893 -36.65 62.77 -39.75
CA GLY A 893 -36.19 61.54 -39.07
C GLY A 893 -36.73 60.21 -39.62
N LYS A 894 -36.96 60.08 -40.93
CA LYS A 894 -37.29 58.75 -41.50
C LYS A 894 -36.02 57.87 -41.55
N PRO A 895 -36.07 56.57 -41.16
CA PRO A 895 -34.90 55.68 -41.17
C PRO A 895 -34.19 55.61 -42.52
N GLU A 896 -34.94 55.75 -43.61
CA GLU A 896 -34.46 55.75 -45.00
C GLU A 896 -33.61 56.98 -45.35
N TYR A 897 -33.72 58.09 -44.62
CA TYR A 897 -33.01 59.36 -44.85
C TYR A 897 -31.67 59.44 -44.10
N ILE A 898 -31.60 58.86 -42.90
CA ILE A 898 -30.41 58.88 -42.01
C ILE A 898 -29.24 58.08 -42.60
N ASN A 899 -29.53 56.98 -43.32
CA ASN A 899 -28.50 56.17 -43.98
C ASN A 899 -27.92 56.81 -45.27
N ALA A 900 -28.57 57.84 -45.82
CA ALA A 900 -28.15 58.51 -47.05
C ALA A 900 -27.34 59.81 -46.80
N HIS A 901 -27.55 60.49 -45.67
CA HIS A 901 -26.84 61.71 -45.28
C HIS A 901 -26.47 61.66 -43.78
N VAL A 902 -25.23 61.26 -43.47
CA VAL A 902 -24.74 61.22 -42.08
C VAL A 902 -24.38 62.64 -41.64
N PHE A 903 -25.18 63.23 -40.77
CA PHE A 903 -24.86 64.52 -40.13
C PHE A 903 -23.93 64.29 -38.92
N ASP A 904 -22.73 64.85 -39.01
CA ASP A 904 -21.75 64.91 -37.93
C ASP A 904 -21.51 66.35 -37.47
N VAL A 905 -21.28 66.50 -36.16
CA VAL A 905 -21.07 67.79 -35.50
C VAL A 905 -19.72 67.78 -34.80
N LEU A 906 -18.90 68.78 -35.08
CA LEU A 906 -17.63 69.02 -34.40
C LEU A 906 -17.84 69.87 -33.12
N PRO A 907 -16.99 69.72 -32.09
CA PRO A 907 -17.00 70.63 -30.95
C PRO A 907 -16.97 72.11 -31.39
N GLY A 908 -17.82 72.94 -30.76
CA GLY A 908 -17.94 74.38 -31.05
C GLY A 908 -18.76 74.74 -32.30
N GLN A 909 -19.18 73.74 -33.10
CA GLN A 909 -19.94 73.95 -34.33
C GLN A 909 -21.46 73.91 -34.08
N GLY A 910 -22.15 75.03 -34.30
CA GLY A 910 -23.60 75.11 -34.07
C GLY A 910 -23.99 75.10 -32.60
N ILE A 911 -25.30 75.05 -32.31
CA ILE A 911 -25.81 74.97 -30.93
C ILE A 911 -25.42 73.64 -30.28
N VAL A 912 -25.57 72.52 -31.01
CA VAL A 912 -25.11 71.18 -30.57
C VAL A 912 -23.62 71.19 -30.22
N GLY A 913 -22.75 71.70 -31.10
CA GLY A 913 -21.30 71.76 -30.84
C GLY A 913 -20.93 72.66 -29.66
N HIS A 914 -21.69 73.73 -29.40
CA HIS A 914 -21.48 74.55 -28.20
C HIS A 914 -21.89 73.81 -26.91
N VAL A 915 -22.97 73.02 -26.94
CA VAL A 915 -23.34 72.14 -25.82
C VAL A 915 -22.28 71.05 -25.61
N MET A 916 -21.62 70.57 -26.67
CA MET A 916 -20.50 69.61 -26.55
C MET A 916 -19.34 70.19 -25.71
N GLU A 917 -19.00 71.46 -25.92
CA GLU A 917 -17.90 72.13 -25.23
C GLU A 917 -18.30 72.60 -23.83
N SER A 918 -19.44 73.29 -23.73
CA SER A 918 -19.89 73.89 -22.48
C SER A 918 -20.42 72.85 -21.48
N ARG A 919 -20.93 71.72 -21.97
CA ARG A 919 -21.63 70.69 -21.17
C ARG A 919 -22.81 71.26 -20.37
N GLN A 920 -23.35 72.40 -20.80
CA GLN A 920 -24.52 73.04 -20.19
C GLN A 920 -25.68 72.96 -21.18
N PRO A 921 -26.92 72.73 -20.71
CA PRO A 921 -28.09 72.78 -21.57
C PRO A 921 -28.30 74.21 -22.09
N ILE A 922 -28.73 74.32 -23.34
CA ILE A 922 -29.06 75.59 -23.98
C ILE A 922 -30.55 75.59 -24.33
N LEU A 923 -31.20 76.68 -23.96
CA LEU A 923 -32.56 76.99 -24.40
C LEU A 923 -32.49 78.25 -25.25
N LEU A 924 -32.80 78.09 -26.53
CA LEU A 924 -32.85 79.17 -27.50
C LEU A 924 -34.31 79.49 -27.78
N SER A 925 -34.79 80.59 -27.19
CA SER A 925 -36.17 81.04 -27.36
C SER A 925 -36.42 81.68 -28.74
N ASP A 926 -35.41 82.27 -29.38
CA ASP A 926 -35.51 82.77 -30.75
C ASP A 926 -34.21 82.59 -31.53
N SER A 927 -34.19 81.62 -32.44
CA SER A 927 -32.97 81.26 -33.19
C SER A 927 -32.49 82.35 -34.15
N ARG A 928 -33.28 83.38 -34.46
CA ARG A 928 -32.84 84.53 -35.28
C ARG A 928 -31.83 85.41 -34.57
N THR A 929 -31.82 85.34 -33.24
CA THR A 929 -31.04 86.24 -32.38
C THR A 929 -29.69 85.66 -31.99
N ASP A 930 -29.42 84.38 -32.28
CA ASP A 930 -28.19 83.71 -31.89
C ASP A 930 -27.33 83.37 -33.11
N SER A 931 -26.16 83.99 -33.17
CA SER A 931 -25.17 83.81 -34.23
C SER A 931 -24.63 82.38 -34.37
N ARG A 932 -24.84 81.52 -33.37
CA ARG A 932 -24.39 80.12 -33.36
C ARG A 932 -25.39 79.19 -34.05
N TYR A 933 -26.64 79.63 -34.27
CA TYR A 933 -27.64 78.82 -34.96
C TYR A 933 -27.22 78.57 -36.41
N ARG A 934 -27.20 77.30 -36.82
CA ARG A 934 -26.86 76.92 -38.20
C ARG A 934 -28.12 76.38 -38.88
N MET A 935 -28.48 76.99 -40.01
CA MET A 935 -29.60 76.54 -40.82
C MET A 935 -29.14 75.40 -41.73
N ASP A 936 -29.69 74.20 -41.55
CA ASP A 936 -29.36 73.05 -42.39
C ASP A 936 -30.31 72.91 -43.59
N GLU A 937 -31.64 73.00 -43.41
CA GLU A 937 -32.63 72.90 -44.51
C GLU A 937 -33.84 73.83 -44.36
N ALA A 938 -34.41 73.94 -43.16
CA ALA A 938 -35.56 74.80 -42.85
C ALA A 938 -35.35 75.53 -41.53
N PHE A 939 -35.62 76.82 -41.51
CA PHE A 939 -35.40 77.66 -40.33
C PHE A 939 -36.36 77.29 -39.19
N ARG A 940 -35.82 77.08 -37.99
CA ARG A 940 -36.59 76.84 -36.76
C ARG A 940 -36.43 78.02 -35.83
N LEU A 941 -37.50 78.37 -35.13
CA LEU A 941 -37.59 79.60 -34.35
C LEU A 941 -37.27 79.38 -32.89
N SER A 942 -37.23 78.14 -32.40
CA SER A 942 -36.71 77.82 -31.08
C SER A 942 -36.03 76.46 -31.08
N GLU A 943 -34.99 76.31 -30.26
CA GLU A 943 -34.20 75.09 -30.14
C GLU A 943 -33.88 74.83 -28.67
N ILE A 944 -33.91 73.57 -28.27
CA ILE A 944 -33.48 73.13 -26.94
C ILE A 944 -32.49 71.98 -27.09
N CYS A 945 -31.33 72.16 -26.50
CA CYS A 945 -30.20 71.25 -26.67
C CYS A 945 -29.62 70.90 -25.29
N VAL A 946 -29.58 69.60 -24.96
CA VAL A 946 -29.26 69.10 -23.62
C VAL A 946 -28.19 68.00 -23.69
N PRO A 947 -27.14 68.06 -22.85
CA PRO A 947 -26.09 67.06 -22.84
C PRO A 947 -26.51 65.78 -22.09
N VAL A 948 -26.15 64.62 -22.65
CA VAL A 948 -26.25 63.30 -22.03
C VAL A 948 -24.94 63.01 -21.31
N ILE A 949 -24.95 63.09 -19.98
CA ILE A 949 -23.75 62.95 -19.13
C ILE A 949 -23.93 61.78 -18.16
N HIS A 950 -22.88 60.99 -17.97
CA HIS A 950 -22.79 59.97 -16.92
C HIS A 950 -21.42 60.04 -16.24
N ASN A 951 -21.37 60.22 -14.92
CA ASN A 951 -20.14 60.35 -14.13
C ASN A 951 -19.11 61.32 -14.76
N ASP A 952 -19.55 62.55 -15.05
CA ASP A 952 -18.75 63.63 -15.70
C ASP A 952 -18.25 63.33 -17.12
N GLU A 953 -18.62 62.20 -17.72
CA GLU A 953 -18.37 61.86 -19.12
C GLU A 953 -19.57 62.29 -19.99
N LEU A 954 -19.31 63.15 -20.98
CA LEU A 954 -20.30 63.49 -22.01
C LEU A 954 -20.41 62.31 -22.99
N LEU A 955 -21.57 61.67 -23.04
CA LEU A 955 -21.85 60.53 -23.91
C LEU A 955 -22.49 60.97 -25.24
N GLY A 956 -23.30 62.02 -25.19
CA GLY A 956 -24.06 62.50 -26.34
C GLY A 956 -24.87 63.75 -26.07
N ILE A 957 -25.72 64.14 -27.01
CA ILE A 957 -26.57 65.32 -26.94
C ILE A 957 -27.96 65.01 -27.51
N ILE A 958 -28.98 65.50 -26.82
CA ILE A 958 -30.37 65.52 -27.30
C ILE A 958 -30.66 66.93 -27.78
N ASP A 959 -31.06 67.05 -29.04
CA ASP A 959 -31.42 68.31 -29.66
C ASP A 959 -32.86 68.25 -30.16
N SER A 960 -33.63 69.32 -29.95
CA SER A 960 -35.01 69.41 -30.38
C SER A 960 -35.36 70.83 -30.85
N GLU A 961 -36.02 70.91 -32.00
CA GLU A 961 -36.35 72.18 -32.66
C GLU A 961 -37.87 72.36 -32.82
N HIS A 962 -38.33 73.61 -32.81
CA HIS A 962 -39.73 73.96 -33.06
C HIS A 962 -39.88 75.17 -34.00
N HIS A 963 -41.00 75.23 -34.72
CA HIS A 963 -41.30 76.30 -35.66
C HIS A 963 -41.92 77.56 -35.00
N LEU A 964 -42.04 77.62 -33.66
CA LEU A 964 -42.61 78.77 -32.94
C LEU A 964 -41.53 79.36 -32.04
N PRO A 965 -41.34 80.69 -32.00
CA PRO A 965 -40.42 81.30 -31.04
C PRO A 965 -40.99 81.17 -29.63
N GLY A 966 -40.11 80.96 -28.65
CA GLY A 966 -40.43 80.83 -27.23
C GLY A 966 -41.20 79.56 -26.87
N TYR A 967 -41.20 78.54 -27.74
CA TYR A 967 -41.94 77.30 -27.51
C TYR A 967 -41.41 76.53 -26.30
N PHE A 968 -40.08 76.33 -26.25
CA PHE A 968 -39.44 75.67 -25.13
C PHE A 968 -39.25 76.63 -23.95
N THR A 969 -39.40 76.10 -22.74
CA THR A 969 -39.32 76.84 -21.48
C THR A 969 -38.28 76.21 -20.55
N GLU A 970 -37.95 76.86 -19.42
CA GLU A 970 -37.06 76.27 -18.41
C GLU A 970 -37.59 74.93 -17.84
N ARG A 971 -38.90 74.69 -17.93
CA ARG A 971 -39.53 73.41 -17.59
C ARG A 971 -39.01 72.29 -18.50
N ASP A 972 -38.91 72.57 -19.79
CA ASP A 972 -38.51 71.60 -20.81
C ASP A 972 -37.03 71.23 -20.68
N ILE A 973 -36.18 72.17 -20.26
CA ILE A 973 -34.76 71.90 -19.92
C ILE A 973 -34.66 70.88 -18.79
N LYS A 974 -35.42 71.08 -17.70
CA LYS A 974 -35.38 70.20 -16.53
C LYS A 974 -35.86 68.79 -16.88
N ILE A 975 -36.90 68.68 -17.70
CA ILE A 975 -37.44 67.40 -18.16
C ILE A 975 -36.43 66.69 -19.06
N LEU A 976 -35.90 67.37 -20.09
CA LEU A 976 -34.93 66.78 -21.01
C LEU A 976 -33.62 66.39 -20.33
N THR A 977 -33.16 67.16 -19.34
CA THR A 977 -31.95 66.83 -18.56
C THR A 977 -32.16 65.58 -17.71
N THR A 978 -33.36 65.40 -17.16
CA THR A 978 -33.72 64.19 -16.42
C THR A 978 -33.71 62.97 -17.35
N ILE A 979 -34.30 63.11 -18.55
CA ILE A 979 -34.33 62.05 -19.56
C ILE A 979 -32.93 61.73 -20.07
N ALA A 980 -32.10 62.75 -20.34
CA ALA A 980 -30.70 62.59 -20.74
C ALA A 980 -29.89 61.80 -19.69
N THR A 981 -30.12 62.06 -18.40
CA THR A 981 -29.47 61.29 -17.32
C THR A 981 -29.87 59.81 -17.33
N LEU A 982 -31.16 59.51 -17.53
CA LEU A 982 -31.67 58.14 -17.60
C LEU A 982 -31.09 57.37 -18.79
N ILE A 983 -30.99 58.03 -19.96
CA ILE A 983 -30.35 57.45 -21.15
C ILE A 983 -28.88 57.14 -20.87
N GLY A 984 -28.13 58.10 -20.30
CA GLY A 984 -26.71 57.93 -20.02
C GLY A 984 -26.42 56.74 -19.09
N ASN A 985 -27.25 56.55 -18.06
CA ASN A 985 -27.17 55.40 -17.17
C ASN A 985 -27.44 54.07 -17.90
N LYS A 986 -28.49 54.01 -18.73
CA LYS A 986 -28.88 52.79 -19.44
C LYS A 986 -27.85 52.38 -20.49
N ILE A 987 -27.29 53.33 -21.25
CA ILE A 987 -26.22 53.05 -22.23
C ILE A 987 -25.00 52.43 -21.55
N LYS A 988 -24.56 52.98 -20.40
CA LYS A 988 -23.43 52.41 -19.64
C LYS A 988 -23.74 51.06 -19.03
N GLN A 989 -24.97 50.83 -18.58
CA GLN A 989 -25.40 49.53 -18.08
C GLN A 989 -25.33 48.46 -19.19
N ILE A 990 -25.84 48.75 -20.39
CA ILE A 990 -25.78 47.83 -21.54
C ILE A 990 -24.32 47.49 -21.90
N ALA A 991 -23.44 48.49 -21.94
CA ALA A 991 -22.01 48.26 -22.20
C ALA A 991 -21.32 47.41 -21.11
N SER A 992 -21.70 47.59 -19.84
CA SER A 992 -21.19 46.81 -18.72
C SER A 992 -21.65 45.35 -18.76
N ASP A 993 -22.94 45.12 -19.08
CA ASP A 993 -23.51 43.77 -19.17
C ASP A 993 -22.88 42.98 -20.32
N GLN A 994 -22.64 43.62 -21.48
CA GLN A 994 -21.91 43.01 -22.60
C GLN A 994 -20.46 42.65 -22.24
N SER A 995 -19.75 43.51 -21.49
CA SER A 995 -18.39 43.23 -21.02
C SER A 995 -18.36 42.06 -20.01
N LEU A 996 -19.37 41.96 -19.16
CA LEU A 996 -19.50 40.88 -18.17
C LEU A 996 -19.78 39.53 -18.84
N GLU A 997 -20.62 39.51 -19.88
CA GLU A 997 -20.91 38.33 -20.69
C GLU A 997 -19.65 37.83 -21.42
N ALA A 998 -18.87 38.75 -22.02
CA ALA A 998 -17.60 38.44 -22.66
C ALA A 998 -16.56 37.88 -21.67
N LYS A 999 -16.44 38.48 -20.48
CA LYS A 999 -15.57 37.96 -19.40
C LYS A 999 -16.02 36.59 -18.88
N ARG A 1000 -17.34 36.32 -18.84
CA ARG A 1000 -17.88 35.00 -18.47
C ARG A 1000 -17.53 33.95 -19.50
N GLN A 1001 -17.61 34.28 -20.78
CA GLN A 1001 -17.17 33.38 -21.86
C GLN A 1001 -15.66 33.15 -21.83
N GLU A 1002 -14.86 34.17 -21.55
CA GLU A 1002 -13.40 34.04 -21.37
C GLU A 1002 -13.06 33.13 -20.18
N LEU A 1003 -13.71 33.31 -19.02
CA LEU A 1003 -13.55 32.44 -17.84
C LEU A 1003 -14.00 31.00 -18.09
N ALA A 1004 -15.07 30.80 -18.87
CA ALA A 1004 -15.52 29.48 -19.28
C ALA A 1004 -14.48 28.81 -20.20
N GLY A 1005 -13.94 29.55 -21.17
CA GLY A 1005 -12.85 29.08 -22.05
C GLY A 1005 -11.56 28.77 -21.29
N ILE A 1006 -11.18 29.59 -20.30
CA ILE A 1006 -10.01 29.33 -19.44
C ILE A 1006 -10.25 28.09 -18.56
N ASN A 1007 -11.45 27.90 -18.01
CA ASN A 1007 -11.77 26.71 -17.22
C ASN A 1007 -11.84 25.44 -18.08
N GLU A 1008 -12.34 25.54 -19.30
CA GLU A 1008 -12.33 24.47 -20.28
C GLU A 1008 -10.88 24.14 -20.67
N GLN A 1009 -10.05 25.13 -21.02
CA GLN A 1009 -8.62 24.95 -21.27
C GLN A 1009 -7.86 24.41 -20.05
N LEU A 1010 -8.23 24.78 -18.82
CA LEU A 1010 -7.62 24.26 -17.58
C LEU A 1010 -8.06 22.81 -17.32
N ALA A 1011 -9.32 22.47 -17.59
CA ALA A 1011 -9.81 21.10 -17.51
C ALA A 1011 -9.17 20.24 -18.60
N GLU A 1012 -9.07 20.75 -19.83
CA GLU A 1012 -8.45 20.11 -20.98
C GLU A 1012 -6.92 20.00 -20.84
N ALA A 1013 -6.25 20.98 -20.20
CA ALA A 1013 -4.84 20.91 -19.83
C ALA A 1013 -4.59 19.95 -18.66
N LYS A 1014 -5.49 19.86 -17.68
CA LYS A 1014 -5.41 18.85 -16.60
C LYS A 1014 -5.68 17.44 -17.12
N LEU A 1015 -6.68 17.28 -17.98
CA LEU A 1015 -6.99 16.03 -18.66
C LEU A 1015 -5.84 15.66 -19.61
N SER A 1016 -5.31 16.62 -20.37
CA SER A 1016 -4.12 16.47 -21.22
C SER A 1016 -2.85 16.21 -20.43
N ALA A 1017 -2.66 16.72 -19.22
CA ALA A 1017 -1.50 16.41 -18.38
C ALA A 1017 -1.58 14.99 -17.79
N LEU A 1018 -2.78 14.53 -17.43
CA LEU A 1018 -3.06 13.15 -17.03
C LEU A 1018 -2.99 12.18 -18.23
N GLN A 1019 -3.46 12.61 -19.40
CA GLN A 1019 -3.36 11.88 -20.67
C GLN A 1019 -1.96 11.96 -21.27
N ALA A 1020 -1.15 12.99 -21.04
CA ALA A 1020 0.22 13.09 -21.54
C ALA A 1020 1.16 12.07 -20.88
N GLN A 1021 0.75 11.49 -19.75
CA GLN A 1021 1.47 10.39 -19.11
C GLN A 1021 1.12 9.00 -19.69
N MET A 1022 0.11 8.88 -20.55
CA MET A 1022 -0.33 7.62 -21.17
C MET A 1022 -0.64 7.80 -22.65
N ASN A 1023 -0.11 6.98 -23.55
CA ASN A 1023 -0.43 7.08 -24.98
C ASN A 1023 -1.97 6.94 -25.21
N PRO A 1024 -2.72 8.02 -25.56
CA PRO A 1024 -4.18 7.99 -25.59
C PRO A 1024 -4.72 7.06 -26.68
N HIS A 1025 -3.97 6.97 -27.78
CA HIS A 1025 -4.26 6.07 -28.90
C HIS A 1025 -4.16 4.61 -28.46
N PHE A 1026 -3.14 4.26 -27.69
CA PHE A 1026 -2.96 2.90 -27.17
C PHE A 1026 -4.08 2.48 -26.20
N VAL A 1027 -4.49 3.36 -25.27
CA VAL A 1027 -5.60 3.08 -24.32
C VAL A 1027 -6.92 2.86 -25.06
N PHE A 1028 -7.22 3.70 -26.05
CA PHE A 1028 -8.44 3.58 -26.85
C PHE A 1028 -8.44 2.29 -27.70
N ASN A 1029 -7.30 1.92 -28.28
CA ASN A 1029 -7.15 0.68 -29.04
C ASN A 1029 -7.31 -0.58 -28.17
N ALA A 1030 -6.80 -0.55 -26.95
CA ALA A 1030 -6.95 -1.66 -26.00
C ALA A 1030 -8.43 -1.85 -25.61
N LEU A 1031 -9.14 -0.76 -25.30
CA LEU A 1031 -10.57 -0.80 -24.96
C LEU A 1031 -11.44 -1.27 -26.12
N ASN A 1032 -11.16 -0.82 -27.35
CA ASN A 1032 -11.87 -1.30 -28.53
C ASN A 1032 -11.61 -2.78 -28.84
N SER A 1033 -10.40 -3.26 -28.58
CA SER A 1033 -10.06 -4.68 -28.76
C SER A 1033 -10.82 -5.55 -27.75
N ILE A 1034 -10.90 -5.12 -26.49
CA ILE A 1034 -11.70 -5.78 -25.45
C ILE A 1034 -13.18 -5.79 -25.86
N LYS A 1035 -13.70 -4.64 -26.31
CA LYS A 1035 -15.09 -4.51 -26.78
C LYS A 1035 -15.37 -5.49 -27.93
N ARG A 1036 -14.46 -5.60 -28.91
CA ARG A 1036 -14.61 -6.54 -30.04
C ARG A 1036 -14.56 -8.00 -29.56
N MET A 1037 -13.61 -8.39 -28.71
CA MET A 1037 -13.52 -9.75 -28.16
C MET A 1037 -14.77 -10.14 -27.34
N ILE A 1038 -15.41 -9.19 -26.66
CA ILE A 1038 -16.69 -9.42 -25.97
C ILE A 1038 -17.83 -9.61 -26.96
N LEU A 1039 -17.86 -8.83 -28.05
CA LEU A 1039 -18.87 -8.94 -29.11
C LEU A 1039 -18.72 -10.24 -29.92
N ASP A 1040 -17.50 -10.73 -30.11
CA ASP A 1040 -17.18 -11.98 -30.81
C ASP A 1040 -17.31 -13.23 -29.92
N GLU A 1041 -17.89 -13.08 -28.71
CA GLU A 1041 -18.08 -14.12 -27.68
C GLU A 1041 -16.78 -14.81 -27.17
N GLU A 1042 -15.60 -14.23 -27.44
CA GLU A 1042 -14.28 -14.70 -26.98
C GLU A 1042 -13.99 -14.29 -25.52
N ASN A 1043 -14.89 -14.63 -24.60
CA ASN A 1043 -14.87 -14.16 -23.21
C ASN A 1043 -13.56 -14.46 -22.45
N GLU A 1044 -12.93 -15.62 -22.68
CA GLU A 1044 -11.64 -15.94 -22.07
C GLU A 1044 -10.49 -15.06 -22.58
N LYS A 1045 -10.47 -14.76 -23.89
CA LYS A 1045 -9.46 -13.88 -24.50
C LYS A 1045 -9.65 -12.45 -24.02
N ALA A 1046 -10.90 -11.98 -23.94
CA ALA A 1046 -11.26 -10.67 -23.39
C ALA A 1046 -10.83 -10.53 -21.90
N SER A 1047 -11.11 -11.54 -21.07
CA SER A 1047 -10.71 -11.54 -19.66
C SER A 1047 -9.20 -11.54 -19.47
N ARG A 1048 -8.47 -12.33 -20.26
CA ARG A 1048 -7.00 -12.36 -20.26
C ARG A 1048 -6.41 -11.02 -20.71
N TYR A 1049 -6.96 -10.42 -21.77
CA TYR A 1049 -6.55 -9.11 -22.28
C TYR A 1049 -6.81 -8.00 -21.25
N LEU A 1050 -7.99 -7.98 -20.62
CA LEU A 1050 -8.35 -7.01 -19.58
C LEU A 1050 -7.42 -7.11 -18.36
N SER A 1051 -7.08 -8.34 -17.93
CA SER A 1051 -6.21 -8.56 -16.78
C SER A 1051 -4.78 -8.06 -17.04
N LYS A 1052 -4.24 -8.31 -18.24
CA LYS A 1052 -2.93 -7.79 -18.65
C LYS A 1052 -2.94 -6.28 -18.86
N PHE A 1053 -4.01 -5.73 -19.41
CA PHE A 1053 -4.21 -4.29 -19.55
C PHE A 1053 -4.19 -3.58 -18.19
N ALA A 1054 -4.92 -4.10 -17.20
CA ALA A 1054 -4.94 -3.56 -15.84
C ALA A 1054 -3.56 -3.64 -15.15
N LEU A 1055 -2.81 -4.75 -15.34
CA LEU A 1055 -1.45 -4.89 -14.83
C LEU A 1055 -0.51 -3.84 -15.42
N MET A 1056 -0.52 -3.67 -16.74
CA MET A 1056 0.35 -2.74 -17.44
C MET A 1056 -0.01 -1.27 -17.15
N ILE A 1057 -1.28 -0.91 -16.99
CA ILE A 1057 -1.67 0.45 -16.53
C ILE A 1057 -1.11 0.74 -15.13
N ARG A 1058 -1.17 -0.23 -14.22
CA ARG A 1058 -0.59 -0.08 -12.88
C ARG A 1058 0.93 0.11 -12.93
N MET A 1059 1.63 -0.67 -13.75
CA MET A 1059 3.08 -0.53 -13.94
C MET A 1059 3.44 0.81 -14.57
N THR A 1060 2.67 1.28 -15.55
CA THR A 1060 2.85 2.59 -16.21
C THR A 1060 2.75 3.73 -15.19
N LEU A 1061 1.72 3.71 -14.34
CA LEU A 1061 1.50 4.73 -13.31
C LEU A 1061 2.52 4.69 -12.16
N ASN A 1062 3.13 3.54 -11.92
CA ASN A 1062 4.22 3.41 -10.95
C ASN A 1062 5.53 3.93 -11.56
N HIS A 1063 5.88 3.47 -12.77
CA HIS A 1063 7.11 3.88 -13.46
C HIS A 1063 7.09 5.36 -13.87
N SER A 1064 5.93 5.99 -14.05
CA SER A 1064 5.85 7.43 -14.37
C SER A 1064 6.19 8.35 -13.20
N LYS A 1065 6.14 7.85 -11.97
CA LYS A 1065 6.50 8.59 -10.74
C LYS A 1065 7.98 8.54 -10.45
N GLU A 1066 8.67 7.54 -10.97
CA GLU A 1066 10.09 7.29 -10.73
C GLU A 1066 10.94 7.82 -11.88
N THR A 1067 12.13 8.35 -11.57
CA THR A 1067 13.07 8.82 -12.61
C THR A 1067 13.84 7.66 -13.23
N PHE A 1068 14.21 6.68 -12.41
CA PHE A 1068 14.90 5.44 -12.77
C PHE A 1068 14.12 4.24 -12.21
N VAL A 1069 14.14 3.11 -12.91
CA VAL A 1069 13.55 1.83 -12.52
C VAL A 1069 14.60 0.74 -12.69
N THR A 1070 14.48 -0.40 -11.99
CA THR A 1070 15.44 -1.48 -12.21
C THR A 1070 15.28 -2.08 -13.60
N LEU A 1071 16.35 -2.66 -14.14
CA LEU A 1071 16.30 -3.33 -15.44
C LEU A 1071 15.30 -4.50 -15.42
N ALA A 1072 15.18 -5.22 -14.30
CA ALA A 1072 14.19 -6.27 -14.09
C ALA A 1072 12.75 -5.72 -14.21
N GLU A 1073 12.43 -4.62 -13.53
CA GLU A 1073 11.12 -3.96 -13.62
C GLU A 1073 10.82 -3.48 -15.04
N ASN A 1074 11.81 -2.92 -15.73
CA ASN A 1074 11.66 -2.49 -17.12
C ASN A 1074 11.43 -3.66 -18.09
N ILE A 1075 12.16 -4.77 -17.92
CA ILE A 1075 11.98 -5.99 -18.72
C ILE A 1075 10.59 -6.56 -18.48
N GLN A 1076 10.12 -6.60 -17.22
CA GLN A 1076 8.78 -7.06 -16.91
C GLN A 1076 7.71 -6.18 -17.59
N TYR A 1077 7.92 -4.86 -17.61
CA TYR A 1077 7.05 -3.92 -18.30
C TYR A 1077 7.03 -4.16 -19.82
N LEU A 1078 8.21 -4.31 -20.44
CA LEU A 1078 8.32 -4.60 -21.88
C LEU A 1078 7.68 -5.94 -22.26
N LYS A 1079 7.84 -6.98 -21.43
CA LYS A 1079 7.16 -8.27 -21.63
C LYS A 1079 5.64 -8.11 -21.60
N ALA A 1080 5.11 -7.42 -20.59
CA ALA A 1080 3.67 -7.18 -20.47
C ALA A 1080 3.11 -6.40 -21.67
N TYR A 1081 3.86 -5.39 -22.15
CA TYR A 1081 3.52 -4.63 -23.35
C TYR A 1081 3.56 -5.48 -24.63
N LEU A 1082 4.63 -6.24 -24.85
CA LEU A 1082 4.78 -7.12 -26.02
C LEU A 1082 3.71 -8.22 -26.06
N GLU A 1083 3.38 -8.83 -24.93
CA GLU A 1083 2.32 -9.84 -24.83
C GLU A 1083 0.92 -9.24 -25.11
N MET A 1084 0.65 -8.03 -24.64
CA MET A 1084 -0.58 -7.29 -24.93
C MET A 1084 -0.74 -7.00 -26.42
N GLU A 1085 0.33 -6.52 -27.06
CA GLU A 1085 0.38 -6.25 -28.49
C GLU A 1085 0.26 -7.55 -29.31
N GLN A 1086 0.93 -8.62 -28.86
CA GLN A 1086 0.85 -9.95 -29.48
C GLN A 1086 -0.58 -10.52 -29.40
N LEU A 1087 -1.29 -10.35 -28.28
CA LEU A 1087 -2.69 -10.73 -28.15
C LEU A 1087 -3.64 -9.89 -29.02
N ARG A 1088 -3.30 -8.62 -29.27
CA ARG A 1088 -4.11 -7.75 -30.13
C ARG A 1088 -4.00 -8.12 -31.62
N PHE A 1089 -2.90 -8.74 -32.01
CA PHE A 1089 -2.63 -9.15 -33.39
C PHE A 1089 -2.56 -10.67 -33.56
N ASP A 1090 -3.35 -11.43 -32.79
CA ASP A 1090 -3.50 -12.89 -32.90
C ASP A 1090 -2.18 -13.67 -32.99
N ALA A 1091 -1.18 -13.24 -32.20
CA ALA A 1091 0.16 -13.80 -32.16
C ALA A 1091 0.97 -13.72 -33.47
N SER A 1092 0.67 -12.73 -34.33
CA SER A 1092 1.32 -12.53 -35.64
C SER A 1092 2.81 -12.13 -35.61
N PHE A 1093 3.41 -11.93 -34.44
CA PHE A 1093 4.85 -11.67 -34.31
C PHE A 1093 5.45 -12.38 -33.10
N SER A 1094 6.75 -12.67 -33.19
CA SER A 1094 7.55 -13.25 -32.11
C SER A 1094 8.58 -12.25 -31.60
N TRP A 1095 8.96 -12.38 -30.33
CA TRP A 1095 9.91 -11.46 -29.71
C TRP A 1095 10.86 -12.21 -28.77
N LYS A 1096 12.07 -11.69 -28.62
CA LYS A 1096 13.07 -12.21 -27.67
C LYS A 1096 13.74 -11.04 -26.96
N ILE A 1097 13.80 -11.12 -25.64
CA ILE A 1097 14.60 -10.21 -24.80
C ILE A 1097 15.81 -10.99 -24.30
N SER A 1098 17.01 -10.48 -24.53
CA SER A 1098 18.27 -11.03 -24.03
C SER A 1098 19.03 -9.99 -23.23
N VAL A 1099 19.58 -10.42 -22.09
CA VAL A 1099 20.43 -9.61 -21.22
C VAL A 1099 21.78 -10.30 -21.12
N ASP A 1100 22.85 -9.52 -21.20
CA ASP A 1100 24.21 -10.00 -20.97
C ASP A 1100 24.38 -10.49 -19.52
N GLU A 1101 25.10 -11.59 -19.30
CA GLU A 1101 25.30 -12.21 -17.97
C GLU A 1101 26.07 -11.30 -17.01
N SER A 1102 26.78 -10.30 -17.55
CA SER A 1102 27.51 -9.28 -16.79
C SER A 1102 26.60 -8.26 -16.09
N ILE A 1103 25.32 -8.17 -16.46
CA ILE A 1103 24.38 -7.19 -15.92
C ILE A 1103 23.53 -7.81 -14.81
N ASP A 1104 23.65 -7.26 -13.59
CA ASP A 1104 22.72 -7.59 -12.51
C ASP A 1104 21.39 -6.85 -12.73
N THR A 1105 20.38 -7.57 -13.22
CA THR A 1105 19.09 -6.97 -13.60
C THR A 1105 18.31 -6.37 -12.43
N GLU A 1106 18.54 -6.83 -11.20
CA GLU A 1106 17.79 -6.39 -10.02
C GLU A 1106 18.37 -5.10 -9.41
N GLU A 1107 19.69 -4.88 -9.54
CA GLU A 1107 20.39 -3.72 -8.98
C GLU A 1107 20.66 -2.61 -10.02
N THR A 1108 20.61 -2.94 -11.31
CA THR A 1108 20.90 -1.99 -12.40
C THR A 1108 19.75 -1.01 -12.61
N ALA A 1109 19.97 0.29 -12.37
CA ALA A 1109 18.99 1.34 -12.64
C ALA A 1109 19.01 1.79 -14.11
N ILE A 1110 17.84 1.89 -14.73
CA ILE A 1110 17.68 2.43 -16.08
C ILE A 1110 16.57 3.50 -16.12
N PRO A 1111 16.66 4.52 -17.00
CA PRO A 1111 15.65 5.55 -17.10
C PRO A 1111 14.23 5.01 -17.38
N ALA A 1112 13.26 5.45 -16.59
CA ALA A 1112 11.89 4.96 -16.69
C ALA A 1112 11.22 5.35 -18.01
N LEU A 1113 10.45 4.42 -18.59
CA LEU A 1113 9.58 4.62 -19.77
C LEU A 1113 10.29 5.08 -21.06
N MET A 1114 11.61 4.89 -21.18
CA MET A 1114 12.37 5.29 -22.37
C MET A 1114 12.37 4.26 -23.51
N MET A 1115 12.29 2.97 -23.19
CA MET A 1115 12.36 1.89 -24.18
C MET A 1115 11.04 1.66 -24.92
N GLN A 1116 9.92 1.97 -24.27
CA GLN A 1116 8.59 1.70 -24.80
C GLN A 1116 8.30 2.39 -26.14
N PRO A 1117 8.57 3.70 -26.34
CA PRO A 1117 8.32 4.35 -27.62
C PRO A 1117 9.11 3.74 -28.78
N LEU A 1118 10.30 3.18 -28.49
CA LEU A 1118 11.14 2.53 -29.48
C LEU A 1118 10.57 1.16 -29.87
N VAL A 1119 10.10 0.38 -28.89
CA VAL A 1119 9.40 -0.90 -29.13
C VAL A 1119 8.07 -0.68 -29.86
N GLU A 1120 7.32 0.36 -29.51
CA GLU A 1120 6.08 0.74 -30.19
C GLU A 1120 6.33 1.04 -31.68
N ASN A 1121 7.36 1.84 -31.97
CA ASN A 1121 7.75 2.14 -33.34
C ASN A 1121 8.17 0.88 -34.11
N ALA A 1122 8.94 -0.03 -33.49
CA ALA A 1122 9.38 -1.29 -34.09
C ALA A 1122 8.19 -2.17 -34.51
N ILE A 1123 7.14 -2.26 -33.67
CA ILE A 1123 5.92 -3.02 -33.99
C ILE A 1123 5.16 -2.33 -35.12
N TRP A 1124 4.73 -1.08 -34.90
CA TRP A 1124 3.73 -0.44 -35.75
C TRP A 1124 4.28 0.09 -37.07
N HIS A 1125 5.47 0.70 -37.05
CA HIS A 1125 6.09 1.27 -38.24
C HIS A 1125 7.07 0.30 -38.91
N GLY A 1126 7.60 -0.68 -38.18
CA GLY A 1126 8.45 -1.74 -38.72
C GLY A 1126 7.64 -2.94 -39.23
N LEU A 1127 7.05 -3.69 -38.31
CA LEU A 1127 6.51 -5.03 -38.59
C LEU A 1127 5.12 -5.07 -39.20
N MET A 1128 4.25 -4.10 -38.92
CA MET A 1128 2.85 -4.17 -39.35
C MET A 1128 2.64 -3.98 -40.85
N HIS A 1129 3.67 -3.56 -41.58
CA HIS A 1129 3.63 -3.34 -43.03
C HIS A 1129 4.17 -4.52 -43.86
N ILE A 1130 4.53 -5.64 -43.22
CA ILE A 1130 5.01 -6.86 -43.89
C ILE A 1130 4.07 -8.05 -43.61
N GLU A 1131 3.96 -8.96 -44.58
CA GLU A 1131 3.25 -10.24 -44.45
C GLU A 1131 4.19 -11.42 -44.13
N ALA A 1132 5.50 -11.17 -44.06
CA ALA A 1132 6.52 -12.16 -43.71
C ALA A 1132 6.59 -12.44 -42.20
N ASP A 1133 7.37 -13.44 -41.79
CA ASP A 1133 7.65 -13.77 -40.38
C ASP A 1133 8.13 -12.52 -39.61
N LYS A 1134 7.39 -12.10 -38.58
CA LYS A 1134 7.61 -10.85 -37.85
C LYS A 1134 8.38 -11.10 -36.55
N LYS A 1135 9.53 -10.44 -36.38
CA LYS A 1135 10.45 -10.64 -35.26
C LYS A 1135 10.92 -9.33 -34.65
N ILE A 1136 10.92 -9.29 -33.31
CA ILE A 1136 11.56 -8.23 -32.51
C ILE A 1136 12.63 -8.83 -31.61
N LEU A 1137 13.82 -8.26 -31.64
CA LEU A 1137 14.90 -8.60 -30.73
C LEU A 1137 15.22 -7.39 -29.86
N ILE A 1138 15.24 -7.59 -28.54
CA ILE A 1138 15.64 -6.57 -27.57
C ILE A 1138 16.85 -7.11 -26.80
N GLY A 1139 17.99 -6.46 -26.94
CA GLY A 1139 19.24 -6.84 -26.30
C GLY A 1139 19.72 -5.79 -25.32
N PHE A 1140 20.16 -6.20 -24.14
CA PHE A 1140 20.86 -5.35 -23.18
C PHE A 1140 22.29 -5.84 -23.04
N THR A 1141 23.25 -4.97 -23.31
CA THR A 1141 24.68 -5.25 -23.22
C THR A 1141 25.38 -4.17 -22.40
N GLN A 1142 26.42 -4.55 -21.67
CA GLN A 1142 27.22 -3.62 -20.87
C GLN A 1142 28.65 -3.57 -21.40
N ASP A 1143 29.16 -2.35 -21.59
CA ASP A 1143 30.58 -2.10 -21.85
C ASP A 1143 31.09 -1.06 -20.84
N GLN A 1144 32.04 -1.46 -19.99
CA GLN A 1144 32.58 -0.66 -18.89
C GLN A 1144 31.47 -0.09 -17.96
N GLN A 1145 31.28 1.24 -17.97
CA GLN A 1145 30.26 1.97 -17.19
C GLN A 1145 29.06 2.40 -18.05
N GLN A 1146 28.86 1.82 -19.24
CA GLN A 1146 27.75 2.17 -20.13
C GLN A 1146 26.87 0.95 -20.43
N ILE A 1147 25.56 1.12 -20.29
CA ILE A 1147 24.55 0.15 -20.72
C ILE A 1147 24.01 0.57 -22.07
N THR A 1148 23.89 -0.40 -22.96
CA THR A 1148 23.32 -0.23 -24.28
C THR A 1148 22.12 -1.15 -24.44
N CYS A 1149 20.97 -0.57 -24.74
CA CYS A 1149 19.77 -1.28 -25.16
C CYS A 1149 19.66 -1.20 -26.68
N THR A 1150 19.56 -2.36 -27.32
CA THR A 1150 19.40 -2.50 -28.77
C THR A 1150 18.04 -3.10 -29.05
N ILE A 1151 17.22 -2.41 -29.85
CA ILE A 1151 15.91 -2.89 -30.31
C ILE A 1151 15.99 -3.06 -31.82
N GLU A 1152 15.78 -4.27 -32.30
CA GLU A 1152 15.82 -4.63 -33.72
C GLU A 1152 14.49 -5.23 -34.16
N ASP A 1153 13.95 -4.72 -35.26
CA ASP A 1153 12.88 -5.36 -36.02
C ASP A 1153 13.39 -5.85 -37.37
N ASN A 1154 12.68 -6.82 -37.96
CA ASN A 1154 12.91 -7.28 -39.33
C ASN A 1154 11.88 -6.72 -40.33
N GLY A 1155 11.36 -5.53 -40.03
CA GLY A 1155 10.29 -4.86 -40.77
C GLY A 1155 10.75 -4.19 -42.07
N ILE A 1156 9.95 -3.22 -42.54
CA ILE A 1156 10.18 -2.53 -43.82
C ILE A 1156 11.39 -1.60 -43.84
N GLY A 1157 11.94 -1.20 -42.69
CA GLY A 1157 13.02 -0.21 -42.58
C GLY A 1157 12.54 1.24 -42.74
N ILE A 1158 13.37 2.19 -42.29
CA ILE A 1158 13.00 3.61 -42.14
C ILE A 1158 12.74 4.26 -43.51
N ARG A 1159 13.62 4.04 -44.50
CA ARG A 1159 13.51 4.67 -45.82
C ARG A 1159 12.27 4.21 -46.59
N GLN A 1160 11.90 2.95 -46.44
CA GLN A 1160 10.72 2.40 -47.10
C GLN A 1160 9.43 2.86 -46.41
N ALA A 1161 9.45 3.01 -45.07
CA ALA A 1161 8.36 3.61 -44.30
C ALA A 1161 8.10 5.09 -44.69
N GLU A 1162 9.16 5.87 -44.92
CA GLU A 1162 9.06 7.26 -45.38
C GLU A 1162 8.51 7.37 -46.82
N LYS A 1163 8.93 6.45 -47.72
CA LYS A 1163 8.36 6.37 -49.08
C LYS A 1163 6.87 6.05 -49.08
N LEU A 1164 6.41 5.18 -48.18
CA LEU A 1164 4.98 4.87 -48.03
C LEU A 1164 4.18 6.06 -47.48
N LYS A 1165 4.76 6.86 -46.57
CA LYS A 1165 4.14 8.11 -46.07
C LYS A 1165 4.02 9.21 -47.13
N ALA A 1166 4.94 9.26 -48.10
CA ALA A 1166 4.89 10.22 -49.20
C ALA A 1166 3.82 9.89 -50.27
N ALA A 1167 3.37 8.63 -50.35
CA ALA A 1167 2.46 8.14 -51.40
C ALA A 1167 0.96 8.11 -50.99
N GLY A 1168 0.58 8.45 -49.76
CA GLY A 1168 -0.82 8.51 -49.33
C GLY A 1168 -1.03 9.26 -48.01
N ARG A 1169 -2.05 10.15 -48.00
CA ARG A 1169 -2.61 11.03 -46.94
C ARG A 1169 -1.75 11.35 -45.69
N PRO A 1170 -1.70 12.62 -45.24
CA PRO A 1170 -0.83 13.05 -44.15
C PRO A 1170 -1.12 12.26 -42.87
N SER A 1171 -0.21 11.35 -42.50
CA SER A 1171 -0.29 10.58 -41.26
C SER A 1171 0.51 11.31 -40.18
N HIS A 1172 -0.11 11.46 -39.00
CA HIS A 1172 0.44 11.87 -37.71
C HIS A 1172 1.98 12.02 -37.64
N GLN A 1173 2.46 13.24 -37.35
CA GLN A 1173 3.84 13.45 -36.89
C GLN A 1173 4.09 12.60 -35.63
N SER A 1174 5.18 11.82 -35.62
CA SER A 1174 5.55 11.00 -34.45
C SER A 1174 5.99 11.92 -33.31
N THR A 1175 5.04 12.26 -32.43
CA THR A 1175 5.29 13.02 -31.20
C THR A 1175 6.14 12.24 -30.19
N GLY A 1176 6.19 10.90 -30.33
CA GLY A 1176 6.94 9.99 -29.45
C GLY A 1176 8.45 10.20 -29.46
N ILE A 1177 9.09 10.31 -30.63
CA ILE A 1177 10.55 10.50 -30.74
C ILE A 1177 10.95 11.92 -30.31
N GLY A 1178 10.15 12.93 -30.64
CA GLY A 1178 10.37 14.31 -30.21
C GLY A 1178 10.35 14.47 -28.68
N ASN A 1179 9.41 13.79 -28.00
CA ASN A 1179 9.34 13.77 -26.54
C ASN A 1179 10.50 12.97 -25.92
N LEU A 1180 10.93 11.88 -26.56
CA LEU A 1180 12.07 11.09 -26.12
C LEU A 1180 13.37 11.91 -26.16
N ASN A 1181 13.61 12.67 -27.24
CA ASN A 1181 14.77 13.55 -27.37
C ASN A 1181 14.78 14.70 -26.34
N LYS A 1182 13.61 15.29 -26.05
CA LYS A 1182 13.49 16.28 -24.96
C LYS A 1182 13.85 15.66 -23.60
N ARG A 1183 13.44 14.42 -23.35
CA ARG A 1183 13.74 13.71 -22.11
C ARG A 1183 15.21 13.33 -21.98
N ILE A 1184 15.85 12.89 -23.08
CA ILE A 1184 17.30 12.65 -23.16
C ILE A 1184 18.06 13.93 -22.78
N ARG A 1185 17.67 15.08 -23.34
CA ARG A 1185 18.28 16.37 -23.01
C ARG A 1185 18.19 16.69 -21.51
N ILE A 1186 17.01 16.51 -20.90
CA ILE A 1186 16.82 16.74 -19.46
C ILE A 1186 17.66 15.78 -18.61
N LEU A 1187 17.76 14.51 -19.01
CA LEU A 1187 18.56 13.50 -18.30
C LEU A 1187 20.06 13.79 -18.37
N ASN A 1188 20.54 14.30 -19.50
CA ASN A 1188 21.94 14.71 -19.65
C ASN A 1188 22.25 15.99 -18.88
N GLU A 1189 21.37 17.00 -18.95
CA GLU A 1189 21.55 18.29 -18.24
C GLU A 1189 21.50 18.13 -16.71
N LYS A 1190 20.70 17.20 -16.18
CA LYS A 1190 20.42 17.09 -14.74
C LYS A 1190 21.14 15.95 -14.02
N TYR A 1191 21.50 14.87 -14.71
CA TYR A 1191 22.03 13.65 -14.09
C TYR A 1191 23.34 13.14 -14.72
N ASP A 1192 23.97 13.90 -15.62
CA ASP A 1192 25.23 13.53 -16.31
C ASP A 1192 25.23 12.10 -16.90
N SER A 1193 24.06 11.68 -17.39
CA SER A 1193 23.79 10.28 -17.76
C SER A 1193 24.36 9.85 -19.11
N ASN A 1194 24.99 10.77 -19.86
CA ASN A 1194 25.49 10.57 -21.24
C ASN A 1194 24.55 9.73 -22.12
N CYS A 1195 23.25 9.99 -22.02
CA CYS A 1195 22.22 9.27 -22.74
C CYS A 1195 22.23 9.68 -24.22
N THR A 1196 22.34 8.69 -25.11
CA THR A 1196 22.38 8.87 -26.56
C THR A 1196 21.44 7.90 -27.25
N LEU A 1197 20.73 8.35 -28.28
CA LEU A 1197 19.81 7.54 -29.09
C LEU A 1197 20.25 7.58 -30.55
N THR A 1198 20.51 6.41 -31.12
CA THR A 1198 20.82 6.24 -32.55
C THR A 1198 19.79 5.30 -33.18
N ILE A 1199 19.19 5.69 -34.31
CA ILE A 1199 18.24 4.85 -35.05
C ILE A 1199 18.77 4.70 -36.49
N MET A 1200 18.93 3.47 -36.96
CA MET A 1200 19.51 3.15 -38.27
C MET A 1200 18.80 2.02 -38.99
N ASP A 1201 18.92 1.99 -40.32
CA ASP A 1201 18.34 0.97 -41.20
C ASP A 1201 19.34 -0.20 -41.34
N LEU A 1202 18.87 -1.44 -41.18
CA LEU A 1202 19.75 -2.63 -41.20
C LEU A 1202 20.38 -2.90 -42.58
N MET A 1203 19.84 -2.30 -43.65
CA MET A 1203 20.35 -2.38 -45.02
C MET A 1203 21.77 -1.76 -45.17
N GLU A 1204 22.18 -0.84 -44.29
CA GLU A 1204 23.52 -0.21 -44.34
C GLU A 1204 24.62 -1.05 -43.66
N SER A 1205 24.26 -2.09 -42.89
CA SER A 1205 25.21 -2.89 -42.09
C SER A 1205 25.88 -4.07 -42.84
N GLY A 1206 25.65 -4.21 -44.15
CA GLY A 1206 26.30 -5.24 -44.99
C GLY A 1206 25.79 -6.68 -44.81
N LYS A 1207 24.75 -6.92 -43.98
CA LYS A 1207 24.24 -8.27 -43.66
C LYS A 1207 23.04 -8.76 -44.47
N GLY A 1208 22.55 -8.00 -45.45
CA GLY A 1208 21.41 -8.42 -46.30
C GLY A 1208 20.06 -8.54 -45.59
N SER A 1209 19.97 -8.11 -44.33
CA SER A 1209 18.78 -8.12 -43.49
C SER A 1209 17.99 -6.81 -43.59
N ARG A 1210 16.67 -6.90 -43.83
CA ARG A 1210 15.72 -5.76 -43.83
C ARG A 1210 15.25 -5.47 -42.40
N GLY A 1211 15.05 -4.19 -42.05
CA GLY A 1211 14.47 -3.78 -40.76
C GLY A 1211 15.15 -2.56 -40.12
N THR A 1212 14.73 -2.19 -38.91
CA THR A 1212 15.27 -1.04 -38.17
C THR A 1212 16.01 -1.48 -36.91
N ARG A 1213 17.12 -0.80 -36.58
CA ARG A 1213 17.81 -0.92 -35.29
C ARG A 1213 17.81 0.41 -34.56
N ALA A 1214 17.26 0.43 -33.36
CA ALA A 1214 17.37 1.54 -32.41
C ALA A 1214 18.33 1.16 -31.28
N VAL A 1215 19.31 2.02 -31.00
CA VAL A 1215 20.32 1.84 -29.97
C VAL A 1215 20.21 3.01 -28.99
N LEU A 1216 19.87 2.71 -27.74
CA LEU A 1216 19.83 3.67 -26.64
C LEU A 1216 20.94 3.32 -25.64
N SER A 1217 21.90 4.22 -25.47
CA SER A 1217 23.05 4.02 -24.56
C SER A 1217 23.06 5.08 -23.47
N PHE A 1218 23.40 4.71 -22.24
CA PHE A 1218 23.48 5.60 -21.07
C PHE A 1218 24.43 5.03 -20.01
N ASN A 1219 24.95 5.88 -19.13
CA ASN A 1219 25.87 5.48 -18.07
C ASN A 1219 25.14 4.66 -16.98
N LEU A 1220 25.87 3.72 -16.37
CA LEU A 1220 25.45 2.95 -15.20
C LEU A 1220 25.21 3.88 -14.02
N ILE A 1221 24.01 3.77 -13.45
CA ILE A 1221 23.64 4.40 -12.19
C ILE A 1221 23.34 3.24 -11.25
N ASN A 1222 24.27 2.96 -10.33
CA ASN A 1222 24.08 1.93 -9.32
C ASN A 1222 23.30 2.54 -8.15
N PHE A 1223 22.28 1.82 -7.67
CA PHE A 1223 21.49 2.21 -6.50
C PHE A 1223 22.25 2.04 -5.18
#